data_AF-A0AAD6X1J7-F1
#
_entry.id   AF-A0AAD6X1J7-F1
#
_cell.length_a   1.000
_cell.length_b   1.000
_cell.length_c   1.000
_cell.angle_alpha   90.00
_cell.angle_beta   90.00
_cell.angle_gamma   90.00
#
_symmetry.space_group_name_H-M   'P 1'
#
loop_
_entity.id
_entity.type
_entity.pdbx_description
1 polymer ?
#
loop_
_entity_poly.entity_id
_entity_poly.type
_entity_poly.pdbx_seq_one_letter_code
_entity_poly.pdbx_strand_id
1 'polypeptide(L)'
;MLVSTLFVVLAAGLATAAPLERRDVTLNAAATAEAQKFDATATRALTATTITTSDGKCLSVDPFSGDFRENLTPVNVVACDGSKNQTWDVLTSGVHNNVKGQALIVSSLTNACLNFDSRRAAGNQVLLFSCGGRADGGGQVATSQLFAFSGTGGTQALVPQNGNNLVCLTVKNGLVDQTACNGAASASGAELFTIGGKAGSKAATGGNKGATTSIATATTAKATAAECATATVTKTVTVTVTDSATSTAAAATNVVVVERTSTSTGPIKVSGAGGTLVPTAVAESQAKDLTATRAATGVTIKDSNGQCLSVDATAGDFRENLIPVAIKDCDGSEGQNFDFITKGVHNDQANSALIVSSLTQGCINFDSRRAAGDQVILFSCGGRADGAGKVTNSQLFPFVAADLNAPYALTPENGNNAVCFVNNNGRLGNVACDATKPSADQLFTIGSGSGASTGAATTAAAATTAAAATTTAAAATTTAATTAAANAATTTTPSATITVSGAGGVLNPSAVAESQAKDLTATRAATGVQIKDSNGQCLSVDATAGDFRENLIPVQIKACDGSEGQKFDFITKGVHNDQANSALIVSSLTQGCLNFDSRRAAGDQVNLFSCGGRADGAGKVTNSQLFPFVTADLNAPYALTPENGNNAVCLVNSNGRLGNENCDATKPSATELFTIVA
;
A
#
# COMPACT_ATOMS: atom_id res chain seq x y z
N MET A 1 29.67 14.96 56.75
CA MET A 1 30.11 14.07 55.65
C MET A 1 29.86 12.60 56.00
N LEU A 2 28.61 12.16 56.19
CA LEU A 2 28.33 10.72 56.44
C LEU A 2 26.88 10.29 56.15
N VAL A 3 26.24 10.91 55.14
CA VAL A 3 24.84 10.56 54.76
C VAL A 3 24.70 10.28 53.26
N SER A 4 25.75 10.48 52.45
CA SER A 4 25.66 10.41 50.98
C SER A 4 26.01 9.05 50.37
N THR A 5 26.45 8.06 51.15
CA THR A 5 27.01 6.80 50.63
C THR A 5 26.09 5.58 50.72
N LEU A 6 24.88 5.69 51.31
CA LEU A 6 24.00 4.54 51.51
C LEU A 6 22.90 4.37 50.44
N PHE A 7 22.74 5.31 49.51
CA PHE A 7 21.69 5.24 48.48
C PHE A 7 22.14 4.66 47.13
N VAL A 8 23.42 4.32 46.94
CA VAL A 8 23.94 3.82 45.64
C VAL A 8 23.94 2.28 45.52
N VAL A 9 23.76 1.54 46.62
CA VAL A 9 23.85 0.06 46.58
C VAL A 9 22.48 -0.65 46.43
N LEU A 10 21.35 0.07 46.52
CA LEU A 10 20.00 -0.53 46.43
C LEU A 10 19.34 -0.46 45.03
N ALA A 11 20.06 0.00 44.00
CA ALA A 11 19.52 0.18 42.63
C ALA A 11 19.98 -0.89 41.62
N ALA A 12 20.72 -1.93 42.04
CA ALA A 12 21.32 -2.92 41.14
C ALA A 12 20.63 -4.31 41.14
N GLY A 13 19.43 -4.45 41.71
CA GLY A 13 18.82 -5.77 41.98
C GLY A 13 17.57 -6.18 41.18
N LEU A 14 16.97 -5.30 40.37
CA LEU A 14 15.64 -5.55 39.76
C LEU A 14 15.61 -5.17 38.28
N ALA A 15 16.55 -5.70 37.50
CA ALA A 15 16.42 -5.83 36.06
C ALA A 15 16.35 -7.33 35.70
N THR A 16 15.47 -8.08 36.37
CA THR A 16 15.04 -9.37 35.85
C THR A 16 14.18 -9.06 34.64
N ALA A 17 14.69 -9.38 33.44
CA ALA A 17 13.93 -9.39 32.20
C ALA A 17 12.57 -10.04 32.48
N ALA A 18 11.50 -9.24 32.42
CA ALA A 18 10.16 -9.80 32.40
C ALA A 18 10.15 -10.84 31.27
N PRO A 19 9.72 -12.09 31.51
CA PRO A 19 9.57 -13.05 30.43
C PRO A 19 8.68 -12.39 29.39
N LEU A 20 9.20 -12.26 28.16
CA LEU A 20 8.39 -11.82 27.04
C LEU A 20 7.24 -12.82 26.95
N GLU A 21 6.05 -12.44 27.42
CA GLU A 21 4.88 -13.27 27.28
C GLU A 21 4.72 -13.55 25.78
N ARG A 22 4.71 -14.84 25.46
CA ARG A 22 4.55 -15.33 24.09
C ARG A 22 3.29 -14.67 23.55
N ARG A 23 3.40 -13.91 22.45
CA ARG A 23 2.21 -13.46 21.72
C ARG A 23 1.47 -14.73 21.33
N ASP A 24 0.33 -14.99 21.97
CA ASP A 24 -0.48 -16.16 21.66
C ASP A 24 -1.26 -15.83 20.38
N VAL A 25 -0.65 -16.15 19.24
CA VAL A 25 -1.24 -15.88 17.93
C VAL A 25 -2.11 -17.05 17.53
N THR A 26 -3.40 -16.79 17.35
CA THR A 26 -4.31 -17.76 16.74
C THR A 26 -4.06 -17.80 15.24
N LEU A 27 -3.54 -18.92 14.75
CA LEU A 27 -3.30 -19.13 13.33
C LEU A 27 -4.61 -19.27 12.56
N ASN A 28 -4.68 -18.62 11.40
CA ASN A 28 -5.76 -18.86 10.44
C ASN A 28 -5.31 -19.98 9.50
N ALA A 29 -5.90 -21.17 9.66
CA ALA A 29 -5.50 -22.35 8.90
C ALA A 29 -5.54 -22.14 7.37
N ALA A 30 -6.54 -21.43 6.84
CA ALA A 30 -6.66 -21.17 5.42
C ALA A 30 -5.57 -20.21 4.93
N ALA A 31 -5.33 -19.12 5.67
CA ALA A 31 -4.32 -18.14 5.33
C ALA A 31 -2.90 -18.71 5.48
N THR A 32 -2.65 -19.55 6.48
CA THR A 32 -1.39 -20.29 6.63
C THR A 32 -1.18 -21.27 5.47
N ALA A 33 -2.21 -22.05 5.10
CA ALA A 33 -2.11 -22.99 3.97
C ALA A 33 -1.88 -22.27 2.64
N GLU A 34 -2.45 -21.08 2.46
CA GLU A 34 -2.19 -20.22 1.32
C GLU A 34 -0.77 -19.67 1.33
N ALA A 35 -0.30 -19.19 2.49
CA ALA A 35 0.97 -18.52 2.66
C ALA A 35 2.18 -19.46 2.60
N GLN A 36 2.06 -20.65 3.19
CA GLN A 36 3.17 -21.58 3.37
C GLN A 36 3.06 -22.81 2.46
N LYS A 37 2.94 -22.53 1.16
CA LYS A 37 2.79 -23.56 0.12
C LYS A 37 4.08 -24.37 -0.04
N PHE A 38 3.92 -25.69 -0.12
CA PHE A 38 5.00 -26.59 -0.47
C PHE A 38 5.33 -26.49 -1.97
N ASP A 39 6.59 -26.20 -2.29
CA ASP A 39 7.08 -26.26 -3.67
C ASP A 39 7.40 -27.70 -4.05
N ALA A 40 6.48 -28.33 -4.78
CA ALA A 40 6.63 -29.69 -5.30
C ALA A 40 7.59 -29.80 -6.48
N THR A 41 7.96 -28.69 -7.12
CA THR A 41 8.90 -28.66 -8.24
C THR A 41 10.35 -28.47 -7.79
N ALA A 42 10.56 -28.20 -6.49
CA ALA A 42 11.87 -27.86 -5.97
C ALA A 42 12.84 -29.04 -5.96
N THR A 43 14.09 -28.78 -6.37
CA THR A 43 15.20 -29.72 -6.15
C THR A 43 15.75 -29.51 -4.75
N ARG A 44 15.65 -30.54 -3.91
CA ARG A 44 16.16 -30.53 -2.53
C ARG A 44 17.57 -31.09 -2.52
N ALA A 45 18.55 -30.25 -2.19
CA ALA A 45 19.92 -30.70 -1.96
C ALA A 45 20.04 -31.44 -0.63
N LEU A 46 19.30 -30.98 0.39
CA LEU A 46 19.19 -31.62 1.70
C LEU A 46 17.72 -31.58 2.15
N THR A 47 17.29 -32.63 2.85
CA THR A 47 15.91 -32.75 3.37
C THR A 47 15.94 -33.13 4.83
N ALA A 48 15.10 -32.46 5.63
CA ALA A 48 14.96 -32.63 7.07
C ALA A 48 16.32 -32.65 7.81
N THR A 49 17.25 -31.81 7.37
CA THR A 49 18.58 -31.67 7.97
C THR A 49 18.51 -30.73 9.17
N THR A 50 19.47 -30.84 10.10
CA THR A 50 19.71 -29.77 11.08
C THR A 50 20.67 -28.73 10.54
N ILE A 51 20.54 -27.51 11.07
CA ILE A 51 21.51 -26.42 10.91
C ILE A 51 22.00 -26.06 12.30
N THR A 52 23.31 -26.20 12.54
CA THR A 52 23.91 -25.92 13.83
C THR A 52 24.80 -24.68 13.80
N THR A 53 24.82 -23.94 14.89
CA THR A 53 25.72 -22.80 15.11
C THR A 53 27.13 -23.29 15.47
N SER A 54 28.12 -22.39 15.46
CA SER A 54 29.50 -22.72 15.82
C SER A 54 29.68 -23.26 17.25
N ASP A 55 28.77 -22.92 18.17
CA ASP A 55 28.73 -23.44 19.54
C ASP A 55 27.91 -24.73 19.68
N GLY A 56 27.44 -25.31 18.57
CA GLY A 56 26.77 -26.62 18.54
C GLY A 56 25.28 -26.61 18.89
N LYS A 57 24.64 -25.44 18.94
CA LYS A 57 23.19 -25.29 19.11
C LYS A 57 22.48 -25.40 17.77
N CYS A 58 21.17 -25.69 17.78
CA CYS A 58 20.36 -25.86 16.59
C CYS A 58 19.50 -24.63 16.33
N LEU A 59 19.31 -24.31 15.04
CA LEU A 59 18.25 -23.39 14.62
C LEU A 59 16.89 -24.05 14.81
N SER A 60 15.97 -23.34 15.46
CA SER A 60 14.64 -23.82 15.81
C SER A 60 13.59 -22.75 15.56
N VAL A 61 12.38 -23.16 15.19
CA VAL A 61 11.28 -22.23 14.92
C VAL A 61 10.07 -22.53 15.79
N ASP A 62 9.20 -21.54 15.95
CA ASP A 62 7.94 -21.68 16.67
C ASP A 62 6.82 -21.14 15.78
N PRO A 63 5.94 -22.00 15.23
CA PRO A 63 4.91 -21.56 14.27
C PRO A 63 3.94 -20.52 14.86
N PHE A 64 3.80 -20.45 16.18
CA PHE A 64 2.90 -19.51 16.86
C PHE A 64 3.56 -18.16 17.19
N SER A 65 4.83 -17.97 16.83
CA SER A 65 5.58 -16.74 17.15
C SER A 65 5.55 -15.67 16.05
N GLY A 66 4.94 -15.98 14.90
CA GLY A 66 4.77 -15.08 13.77
C GLY A 66 3.44 -14.32 13.76
N ASP A 67 2.95 -13.96 12.56
CA ASP A 67 1.60 -13.46 12.33
C ASP A 67 0.59 -14.60 12.15
N PHE A 68 -0.67 -14.27 11.87
CA PHE A 68 -1.75 -15.25 11.71
C PHE A 68 -1.57 -16.24 10.53
N ARG A 69 -0.55 -16.04 9.68
CA ARG A 69 -0.14 -16.89 8.55
C ARG A 69 1.19 -17.62 8.80
N GLU A 70 1.71 -17.55 10.03
CA GLU A 70 3.07 -17.98 10.41
C GLU A 70 4.22 -17.17 9.78
N ASN A 71 3.93 -16.03 9.15
CA ASN A 71 4.98 -15.14 8.64
C ASN A 71 5.64 -14.37 9.78
N LEU A 72 6.84 -13.83 9.54
CA LEU A 72 7.59 -13.05 10.53
C LEU A 72 7.94 -13.88 11.78
N THR A 73 7.99 -15.20 11.65
CA THR A 73 8.37 -16.14 12.71
C THR A 73 9.88 -16.05 12.97
N PRO A 74 10.35 -15.63 14.16
CA PRO A 74 11.77 -15.60 14.48
C PRO A 74 12.44 -16.97 14.44
N VAL A 75 13.75 -16.99 14.15
CA VAL A 75 14.56 -18.22 14.21
C VAL A 75 15.38 -18.20 15.49
N ASN A 76 15.04 -19.13 16.39
CA ASN A 76 15.67 -19.29 17.70
C ASN A 76 16.90 -20.19 17.61
N VAL A 77 17.86 -19.97 18.52
CA VAL A 77 19.05 -20.80 18.70
C VAL A 77 18.95 -21.52 20.04
N VAL A 78 18.69 -22.82 20.00
CA VAL A 78 18.37 -23.65 21.17
C VAL A 78 19.21 -24.92 21.20
N ALA A 79 19.17 -25.66 22.30
CA ALA A 79 19.82 -26.97 22.36
C ALA A 79 19.22 -27.92 21.32
N CYS A 80 20.08 -28.66 20.62
CA CYS A 80 19.64 -29.66 19.65
C CYS A 80 18.89 -30.80 20.36
N ASP A 81 17.62 -31.01 20.00
CA ASP A 81 16.76 -32.07 20.55
C ASP A 81 16.20 -33.00 19.47
N GLY A 82 16.42 -32.69 18.19
CA GLY A 82 15.96 -33.49 17.05
C GLY A 82 14.46 -33.37 16.77
N SER A 83 13.79 -32.37 17.34
CA SER A 83 12.40 -32.05 17.06
C SER A 83 12.17 -31.63 15.60
N LYS A 84 10.91 -31.68 15.15
CA LYS A 84 10.54 -31.23 13.80
C LYS A 84 10.81 -29.73 13.60
N ASN A 85 10.68 -28.91 14.64
CA ASN A 85 10.94 -27.48 14.53
C ASN A 85 12.44 -27.13 14.43
N GLN A 86 13.34 -28.12 14.50
CA GLN A 86 14.78 -27.98 14.25
C GLN A 86 15.23 -28.56 12.89
N THR A 87 14.26 -28.94 12.04
CA THR A 87 14.55 -29.56 10.74
C THR A 87 14.30 -28.59 9.58
N TRP A 88 15.20 -28.66 8.60
CA TRP A 88 15.30 -27.72 7.50
C TRP A 88 15.49 -28.47 6.18
N ASP A 89 14.89 -27.95 5.13
CA ASP A 89 15.17 -28.33 3.75
C ASP A 89 16.04 -27.26 3.09
N VAL A 90 16.94 -27.70 2.21
CA VAL A 90 17.80 -26.81 1.42
C VAL A 90 17.47 -27.00 -0.04
N LEU A 91 16.85 -26.00 -0.66
CA LEU A 91 16.33 -26.07 -2.03
C LEU A 91 17.24 -25.29 -2.98
N THR A 92 17.83 -25.96 -3.96
CA THR A 92 18.76 -25.35 -4.94
C THR A 92 18.10 -24.96 -6.25
N SER A 93 16.86 -25.40 -6.48
CA SER A 93 16.00 -24.91 -7.54
C SER A 93 14.52 -25.11 -7.18
N GLY A 94 13.61 -24.44 -7.89
CA GLY A 94 12.16 -24.57 -7.74
C GLY A 94 11.43 -23.33 -8.30
N VAL A 95 10.13 -23.21 -8.05
CA VAL A 95 9.34 -21.99 -8.34
C VAL A 95 9.98 -20.77 -7.67
N HIS A 96 10.49 -20.97 -6.45
CA HIS A 96 11.02 -19.88 -5.64
C HIS A 96 12.55 -19.72 -5.68
N ASN A 97 13.26 -20.54 -6.47
CA ASN A 97 14.70 -20.40 -6.68
C ASN A 97 15.08 -20.79 -8.11
N ASN A 98 15.52 -19.80 -8.90
CA ASN A 98 16.07 -20.00 -10.24
C ASN A 98 17.54 -19.56 -10.35
N VAL A 99 18.21 -19.27 -9.23
CA VAL A 99 19.55 -18.69 -9.22
C VAL A 99 20.59 -19.76 -8.88
N LYS A 100 21.47 -20.06 -9.84
CA LYS A 100 22.55 -21.03 -9.65
C LYS A 100 23.47 -20.63 -8.50
N GLY A 101 23.83 -21.60 -7.66
CA GLY A 101 24.72 -21.39 -6.51
C GLY A 101 24.05 -20.71 -5.32
N GLN A 102 22.72 -20.53 -5.37
CA GLN A 102 21.91 -20.05 -4.25
C GLN A 102 21.00 -21.17 -3.76
N ALA A 103 20.62 -21.10 -2.49
CA ALA A 103 19.61 -21.98 -1.91
C ALA A 103 18.57 -21.19 -1.11
N LEU A 104 17.35 -21.74 -1.07
CA LEU A 104 16.38 -21.42 -0.04
C LEU A 104 16.62 -22.33 1.16
N ILE A 105 16.60 -21.76 2.35
CA ILE A 105 16.61 -22.51 3.61
C ILE A 105 15.18 -22.51 4.13
N VAL A 106 14.53 -23.68 4.14
CA VAL A 106 13.10 -23.82 4.38
C VAL A 106 12.86 -24.62 5.64
N SER A 107 11.98 -24.14 6.52
CA SER A 107 11.54 -24.91 7.67
C SER A 107 10.75 -26.13 7.21
N SER A 108 11.20 -27.35 7.54
CA SER A 108 10.47 -28.57 7.17
C SER A 108 9.18 -28.73 7.97
N LEU A 109 8.98 -27.98 9.06
CA LEU A 109 7.74 -27.95 9.83
C LEU A 109 6.67 -27.08 9.18
N THR A 110 7.05 -25.89 8.73
CA THR A 110 6.09 -24.85 8.32
C THR A 110 6.08 -24.59 6.83
N ASN A 111 7.06 -25.07 6.05
CA ASN A 111 7.32 -24.70 4.65
C ASN A 111 7.70 -23.23 4.41
N ALA A 112 7.88 -22.44 5.47
CA ALA A 112 8.31 -21.04 5.34
C ALA A 112 9.82 -20.94 5.07
N CYS A 113 10.21 -19.95 4.28
CA CYS A 113 11.59 -19.68 3.88
C CYS A 113 12.28 -18.72 4.86
N LEU A 114 13.53 -19.00 5.20
CA LEU A 114 14.41 -18.05 5.86
C LEU A 114 14.52 -16.79 5.01
N ASN A 115 14.37 -15.63 5.63
CA ASN A 115 14.28 -14.34 4.97
C ASN A 115 15.06 -13.29 5.74
N PHE A 116 15.88 -12.51 5.03
CA PHE A 116 16.55 -11.32 5.54
C PHE A 116 15.87 -10.04 5.01
N ASP A 117 15.26 -9.26 5.90
CA ASP A 117 14.66 -7.97 5.60
C ASP A 117 15.43 -6.82 6.27
N SER A 118 16.29 -6.17 5.49
CA SER A 118 17.10 -5.03 5.93
C SER A 118 16.28 -3.80 6.34
N ARG A 119 14.99 -3.75 5.99
CA ARG A 119 14.09 -2.63 6.34
C ARG A 119 13.54 -2.74 7.76
N ARG A 120 13.66 -3.91 8.40
CA ARG A 120 13.22 -4.11 9.78
C ARG A 120 14.28 -3.65 10.76
N ALA A 121 13.86 -3.34 11.99
CA ALA A 121 14.77 -2.98 13.07
C ALA A 121 15.75 -4.14 13.37
N ALA A 122 16.99 -3.80 13.73
CA ALA A 122 17.98 -4.77 14.21
C ALA A 122 17.40 -5.63 15.36
N GLY A 123 17.75 -6.91 15.41
CA GLY A 123 17.10 -7.88 16.29
C GLY A 123 15.83 -8.51 15.72
N ASN A 124 15.40 -8.09 14.52
CA ASN A 124 14.13 -8.50 13.92
C ASN A 124 14.23 -8.58 12.37
N GLN A 125 15.44 -8.78 11.85
CA GLN A 125 15.72 -8.71 10.41
C GLN A 125 15.78 -10.10 9.76
N VAL A 126 15.99 -11.15 10.54
CA VAL A 126 16.07 -12.54 10.06
C VAL A 126 14.94 -13.36 10.65
N LEU A 127 14.05 -13.86 9.79
CA LEU A 127 12.79 -14.52 10.17
C LEU A 127 12.43 -15.56 9.13
N LEU A 128 11.43 -16.38 9.42
CA LEU A 128 10.70 -17.09 8.39
C LEU A 128 9.61 -16.22 7.77
N PHE A 129 9.47 -16.38 6.47
CA PHE A 129 8.43 -15.76 5.67
C PHE A 129 8.04 -16.69 4.53
N SER A 130 6.82 -16.56 4.02
CA SER A 130 6.35 -17.24 2.83
C SER A 130 7.38 -17.24 1.72
N CYS A 131 7.66 -18.42 1.16
CA CYS A 131 8.60 -18.57 0.07
C CYS A 131 8.17 -17.73 -1.14
N GLY A 132 9.15 -17.11 -1.79
CA GLY A 132 8.95 -16.11 -2.84
C GLY A 132 8.76 -14.67 -2.36
N GLY A 133 8.88 -14.41 -1.05
CA GLY A 133 8.98 -13.07 -0.49
C GLY A 133 7.68 -12.26 -0.45
N ARG A 134 6.53 -12.89 -0.76
CA ARG A 134 5.19 -12.30 -0.62
C ARG A 134 4.43 -13.03 0.48
N ALA A 135 3.68 -12.31 1.30
CA ALA A 135 3.05 -12.84 2.52
C ALA A 135 2.00 -13.95 2.27
N ASP A 136 1.54 -14.09 1.02
CA ASP A 136 0.57 -15.08 0.54
C ASP A 136 1.21 -16.29 -0.16
N GLY A 137 2.56 -16.37 -0.17
CA GLY A 137 3.30 -17.43 -0.87
C GLY A 137 3.19 -17.37 -2.39
N GLY A 138 2.59 -16.33 -2.97
CA GLY A 138 2.39 -16.18 -4.42
C GLY A 138 3.58 -15.58 -5.17
N GLY A 139 4.68 -15.28 -4.48
CA GLY A 139 5.89 -14.72 -5.08
C GLY A 139 6.65 -15.75 -5.93
N GLN A 140 7.59 -15.28 -6.75
CA GLN A 140 8.51 -16.14 -7.49
C GLN A 140 9.82 -16.24 -6.71
N VAL A 141 10.88 -15.57 -7.16
CA VAL A 141 12.20 -15.58 -6.52
C VAL A 141 12.41 -14.27 -5.76
N ALA A 142 12.80 -14.37 -4.49
CA ALA A 142 13.09 -13.21 -3.65
C ALA A 142 14.57 -13.22 -3.21
N THR A 143 15.31 -12.17 -3.55
CA THR A 143 16.73 -12.03 -3.18
C THR A 143 16.96 -11.95 -1.66
N SER A 144 15.91 -11.64 -0.88
CA SER A 144 15.93 -11.69 0.57
C SER A 144 15.92 -13.11 1.15
N GLN A 145 15.60 -14.12 0.34
CA GLN A 145 15.49 -15.52 0.75
C GLN A 145 16.57 -16.42 0.14
N LEU A 146 17.37 -15.87 -0.78
CA LEU A 146 18.45 -16.59 -1.44
C LEU A 146 19.75 -16.45 -0.66
N PHE A 147 20.34 -17.59 -0.30
CA PHE A 147 21.61 -17.67 0.41
C PHE A 147 22.64 -18.43 -0.41
N ALA A 148 23.87 -17.94 -0.43
CA ALA A 148 24.96 -18.60 -1.14
C ALA A 148 25.12 -20.05 -0.65
N PHE A 149 25.16 -21.01 -1.57
CA PHE A 149 25.24 -22.43 -1.23
C PHE A 149 26.17 -23.17 -2.19
N SER A 150 27.14 -23.90 -1.63
CA SER A 150 28.19 -24.59 -2.39
C SER A 150 27.72 -25.91 -3.02
N GLY A 151 26.49 -26.34 -2.74
CA GLY A 151 25.91 -27.59 -3.27
C GLY A 151 26.07 -28.80 -2.36
N THR A 152 26.88 -28.69 -1.29
CA THR A 152 27.05 -29.74 -0.28
C THR A 152 26.73 -29.20 1.10
N GLY A 153 26.25 -30.06 2.01
CA GLY A 153 26.27 -29.73 3.44
C GLY A 153 27.70 -29.42 3.92
N GLY A 154 27.80 -28.79 5.09
CA GLY A 154 29.06 -28.37 5.70
C GLY A 154 28.93 -27.04 6.44
N THR A 155 30.04 -26.61 7.05
CA THR A 155 30.15 -25.32 7.71
C THR A 155 30.33 -24.21 6.68
N GLN A 156 29.44 -23.22 6.69
CA GLN A 156 29.47 -22.06 5.82
C GLN A 156 28.81 -20.85 6.46
N ALA A 157 29.10 -19.67 5.92
CA ALA A 157 28.31 -18.47 6.21
C ALA A 157 26.97 -18.55 5.46
N LEU A 158 25.92 -18.03 6.11
CA LEU A 158 24.66 -17.74 5.43
C LEU A 158 24.69 -16.26 5.03
N VAL A 159 24.92 -15.99 3.76
CA VAL A 159 25.01 -14.64 3.19
C VAL A 159 23.76 -14.40 2.35
N PRO A 160 22.82 -13.55 2.79
CA PRO A 160 21.64 -13.25 2.00
C PRO A 160 22.01 -12.43 0.76
N GLN A 161 21.41 -12.75 -0.38
CA GLN A 161 21.76 -12.12 -1.67
C GLN A 161 21.47 -10.61 -1.68
N ASN A 162 20.34 -10.17 -1.11
CA ASN A 162 20.04 -8.74 -0.93
C ASN A 162 20.94 -8.02 0.10
N GLY A 163 21.82 -8.75 0.79
CA GLY A 163 22.88 -8.20 1.62
C GLY A 163 24.12 -7.77 0.84
N ASN A 164 24.19 -8.04 -0.47
CA ASN A 164 25.30 -7.64 -1.37
C ASN A 164 26.70 -8.06 -0.88
N ASN A 165 26.82 -9.22 -0.24
CA ASN A 165 28.04 -9.69 0.45
C ASN A 165 28.52 -8.79 1.59
N LEU A 166 27.75 -7.79 2.01
CA LEU A 166 28.10 -6.92 3.14
C LEU A 166 27.47 -7.36 4.46
N VAL A 167 26.62 -8.40 4.41
CA VAL A 167 25.84 -8.90 5.54
C VAL A 167 25.99 -10.41 5.63
N CYS A 168 26.26 -10.89 6.84
CA CYS A 168 26.24 -12.30 7.19
C CYS A 168 25.20 -12.52 8.28
N LEU A 169 24.56 -13.68 8.29
CA LEU A 169 23.77 -14.07 9.45
C LEU A 169 24.71 -14.37 10.63
N THR A 170 24.26 -14.07 11.84
CA THR A 170 24.97 -14.31 13.09
C THR A 170 23.99 -14.67 14.20
N VAL A 171 24.50 -15.09 15.36
CA VAL A 171 23.68 -15.35 16.54
C VAL A 171 23.75 -14.15 17.48
N LYS A 172 22.59 -13.55 17.81
CA LYS A 172 22.48 -12.44 18.75
C LYS A 172 21.31 -12.67 19.70
N ASN A 173 21.57 -12.62 21.01
CA ASN A 173 20.55 -12.79 22.05
C ASN A 173 19.70 -14.08 21.91
N GLY A 174 20.30 -15.18 21.44
CA GLY A 174 19.60 -16.45 21.25
C GLY A 174 18.72 -16.52 19.99
N LEU A 175 18.78 -15.52 19.12
CA LEU A 175 18.11 -15.49 17.83
C LEU A 175 19.16 -15.46 16.71
N VAL A 176 18.76 -15.90 15.52
CA VAL A 176 19.49 -15.57 14.29
C VAL A 176 19.17 -14.13 13.92
N ASP A 177 20.20 -13.34 13.65
CA ASP A 177 20.10 -11.96 13.20
C ASP A 177 21.24 -11.69 12.20
N GLN A 178 21.51 -10.42 11.90
CA GLN A 178 22.54 -10.02 10.95
C GLN A 178 23.73 -9.33 11.63
N THR A 179 24.87 -9.39 10.95
CA THR A 179 26.04 -8.55 11.23
C THR A 179 26.70 -8.14 9.91
N ALA A 180 27.50 -7.07 9.96
CA ALA A 180 28.32 -6.68 8.83
C ALA A 180 29.43 -7.72 8.60
N CYS A 181 29.64 -8.11 7.34
CA CYS A 181 30.76 -8.94 6.92
C CYS A 181 31.21 -8.53 5.51
N ASN A 182 32.30 -9.10 4.99
CA ASN A 182 32.77 -8.91 3.62
C ASN A 182 32.76 -10.24 2.86
N GLY A 183 31.55 -10.77 2.70
CA GLY A 183 31.24 -12.03 2.04
C GLY A 183 31.52 -13.24 2.91
N ALA A 184 31.21 -14.42 2.35
CA ALA A 184 31.33 -15.69 3.07
C ALA A 184 32.77 -15.98 3.54
N ALA A 185 33.79 -15.46 2.84
CA ALA A 185 35.18 -15.68 3.17
C ALA A 185 35.66 -14.95 4.43
N SER A 186 34.99 -13.85 4.82
CA SER A 186 35.34 -13.11 6.04
C SER A 186 34.61 -13.62 7.28
N ALA A 187 33.65 -14.53 7.12
CA ALA A 187 32.79 -14.97 8.20
C ALA A 187 33.56 -15.79 9.24
N SER A 188 33.33 -15.54 10.53
CA SER A 188 34.00 -16.26 11.61
C SER A 188 33.14 -16.44 12.85
N GLY A 189 33.46 -17.43 13.68
CA GLY A 189 32.77 -17.67 14.95
C GLY A 189 31.26 -17.82 14.77
N ALA A 190 30.49 -16.94 15.42
CA ALA A 190 29.03 -16.96 15.44
C ALA A 190 28.36 -16.70 14.08
N GLU A 191 29.13 -16.33 13.05
CA GLU A 191 28.66 -16.12 11.67
C GLU A 191 28.66 -17.42 10.83
N LEU A 192 29.19 -18.51 11.39
CA LEU A 192 29.31 -19.81 10.72
C LEU A 192 28.22 -20.78 11.18
N PHE A 193 27.57 -21.42 10.21
CA PHE A 193 26.53 -22.41 10.41
C PHE A 193 26.90 -23.72 9.70
N THR A 194 26.68 -24.85 10.36
CA THR A 194 26.92 -26.18 9.80
C THR A 194 25.60 -26.80 9.36
N ILE A 195 25.45 -27.00 8.06
CA ILE A 195 24.26 -27.61 7.44
C ILE A 195 24.56 -29.08 7.19
N GLY A 196 23.72 -30.01 7.61
CA GLY A 196 23.88 -31.44 7.27
C GLY A 196 23.96 -32.41 8.45
N GLY A 197 23.67 -31.97 9.68
CA GLY A 197 23.56 -32.90 10.81
C GLY A 197 22.30 -33.76 10.67
N LYS A 198 22.40 -35.08 10.95
CA LYS A 198 21.21 -35.93 11.05
C LYS A 198 20.44 -35.58 12.32
N ALA A 199 19.13 -35.38 12.20
CA ALA A 199 18.22 -35.25 13.34
C ALA A 199 18.34 -36.51 14.23
N GLY A 200 18.97 -36.37 15.40
CA GLY A 200 19.20 -37.46 16.36
C GLY A 200 20.64 -37.61 16.89
N SER A 201 21.63 -36.90 16.35
CA SER A 201 22.98 -36.93 16.91
C SER A 201 23.14 -35.89 18.03
N LYS A 202 23.12 -36.34 19.30
CA LYS A 202 23.61 -35.54 20.43
C LYS A 202 25.01 -35.00 20.09
N ALA A 203 25.21 -33.70 20.26
CA ALA A 203 26.48 -33.03 20.01
C ALA A 203 27.61 -33.72 20.80
N ALA A 204 28.59 -34.28 20.09
CA ALA A 204 29.81 -34.80 20.70
C ALA A 204 30.70 -33.63 21.10
N THR A 205 31.06 -33.56 22.37
CA THR A 205 32.07 -32.64 22.90
C THR A 205 33.46 -33.00 22.35
N GLY A 206 34.00 -32.14 21.48
CA GLY A 206 35.43 -31.83 21.31
C GLY A 206 36.37 -32.88 20.71
N GLY A 207 37.10 -32.48 19.65
CA GLY A 207 38.40 -33.08 19.28
C GLY A 207 38.74 -33.10 17.79
N ASN A 208 39.67 -32.24 17.37
CA ASN A 208 40.31 -32.27 16.05
C ASN A 208 41.02 -33.61 15.77
N LYS A 209 40.74 -34.26 14.62
CA LYS A 209 41.74 -34.72 13.63
C LYS A 209 41.05 -35.34 12.41
N GLY A 210 41.60 -35.06 11.23
CA GLY A 210 41.00 -35.38 9.94
C GLY A 210 40.85 -36.86 9.63
N ALA A 211 39.85 -37.15 8.80
CA ALA A 211 39.78 -38.36 8.00
C ALA A 211 38.89 -38.10 6.76
N THR A 212 39.53 -38.08 5.59
CA THR A 212 38.94 -38.35 4.27
C THR A 212 38.34 -39.75 4.24
N THR A 213 37.06 -39.93 3.90
CA THR A 213 36.57 -41.15 3.21
C THR A 213 35.28 -40.91 2.43
N SER A 214 35.19 -41.66 1.33
CA SER A 214 34.36 -41.64 0.13
C SER A 214 32.84 -41.77 0.26
N ILE A 215 32.15 -41.16 -0.71
CA ILE A 215 30.72 -41.23 -1.01
C ILE A 215 30.41 -42.57 -1.70
N ALA A 216 29.38 -43.29 -1.22
CA ALA A 216 28.77 -44.41 -1.92
C ALA A 216 27.54 -43.93 -2.71
N THR A 217 27.54 -44.23 -4.00
CA THR A 217 26.48 -43.95 -4.96
C THR A 217 25.29 -44.89 -4.75
N ALA A 218 24.07 -44.35 -4.67
CA ALA A 218 22.85 -45.15 -4.76
C ALA A 218 22.03 -44.68 -5.98
N THR A 219 21.91 -45.58 -6.95
CA THR A 219 21.09 -45.47 -8.15
C THR A 219 19.69 -46.06 -7.91
N THR A 220 18.76 -45.78 -8.83
CA THR A 220 17.38 -46.32 -9.05
C THR A 220 16.24 -45.45 -8.47
N ALA A 221 15.10 -45.21 -9.14
CA ALA A 221 14.56 -45.67 -10.44
C ALA A 221 13.61 -44.61 -11.05
N LYS A 222 13.49 -44.65 -12.38
CA LYS A 222 12.58 -43.87 -13.24
C LYS A 222 11.16 -44.42 -13.16
N ALA A 223 10.17 -43.57 -12.89
CA ALA A 223 8.75 -43.86 -13.09
C ALA A 223 8.20 -42.98 -14.23
N THR A 224 7.55 -43.62 -15.18
CA THR A 224 7.01 -43.09 -16.44
C THR A 224 5.66 -42.38 -16.28
N ALA A 225 5.41 -41.46 -17.21
CA ALA A 225 4.30 -40.51 -17.30
C ALA A 225 2.90 -41.12 -17.52
N ALA A 226 1.88 -40.35 -17.15
CA ALA A 226 0.53 -40.44 -17.71
C ALA A 226 0.09 -39.05 -18.20
N GLU A 227 -0.24 -39.01 -19.49
CA GLU A 227 -0.65 -37.87 -20.31
C GLU A 227 -2.15 -37.60 -20.12
N CYS A 228 -2.58 -36.33 -20.10
CA CYS A 228 -3.99 -36.00 -20.37
C CYS A 228 -4.09 -34.70 -21.16
N ALA A 229 -4.96 -34.75 -22.16
CA ALA A 229 -4.97 -33.95 -23.38
C ALA A 229 -5.47 -32.50 -23.20
N THR A 230 -4.96 -31.63 -24.07
CA THR A 230 -5.37 -30.25 -24.31
C THR A 230 -6.68 -30.18 -25.09
N ALA A 231 -7.61 -29.30 -24.66
CA ALA A 231 -8.74 -28.87 -25.46
C ALA A 231 -8.69 -27.33 -25.65
N THR A 232 -8.58 -26.91 -26.91
CA THR A 232 -8.59 -25.52 -27.35
C THR A 232 -10.03 -25.08 -27.64
N VAL A 233 -10.47 -23.94 -27.11
CA VAL A 233 -11.74 -23.30 -27.49
C VAL A 233 -11.45 -21.91 -28.04
N THR A 234 -11.67 -21.74 -29.34
CA THR A 234 -11.64 -20.45 -30.04
C THR A 234 -13.04 -19.85 -30.01
N LYS A 235 -13.19 -18.60 -29.51
CA LYS A 235 -14.46 -17.87 -29.58
C LYS A 235 -14.23 -16.53 -30.28
N THR A 236 -14.76 -16.41 -31.49
CA THR A 236 -14.80 -15.17 -32.28
C THR A 236 -16.03 -14.37 -31.86
N VAL A 237 -15.86 -13.12 -31.43
CA VAL A 237 -16.97 -12.19 -31.17
C VAL A 237 -16.89 -11.06 -32.19
N THR A 238 -17.94 -10.93 -32.99
CA THR A 238 -18.13 -9.83 -33.94
C THR A 238 -19.02 -8.79 -33.27
N VAL A 239 -18.57 -7.54 -33.16
CA VAL A 239 -19.39 -6.42 -32.66
C VAL A 239 -19.67 -5.47 -33.82
N THR A 240 -20.95 -5.25 -34.09
CA THR A 240 -21.45 -4.26 -35.03
C THR A 240 -21.77 -2.99 -34.25
N VAL A 241 -21.19 -1.85 -34.62
CA VAL A 241 -21.53 -0.54 -34.04
C VAL A 241 -22.37 0.22 -35.05
N THR A 242 -23.60 0.56 -34.66
CA THR A 242 -24.49 1.44 -35.41
C THR A 242 -24.34 2.85 -34.86
N ASP A 243 -24.03 3.80 -35.75
CA ASP A 243 -23.84 5.21 -35.45
C ASP A 243 -25.20 5.96 -35.49
N SER A 244 -25.40 6.93 -34.61
CA SER A 244 -26.44 7.96 -34.76
C SER A 244 -26.15 9.20 -33.94
N ALA A 245 -26.34 10.34 -34.61
CA ALA A 245 -25.72 11.63 -34.38
C ALA A 245 -26.51 12.63 -33.50
N THR A 246 -25.74 13.58 -32.97
CA THR A 246 -25.99 15.04 -32.81
C THR A 246 -27.06 15.58 -31.85
N SER A 247 -26.60 16.40 -30.88
CA SER A 247 -27.09 17.79 -30.69
C SER A 247 -26.08 18.68 -29.94
N THR A 248 -25.89 19.89 -30.46
CA THR A 248 -25.00 20.99 -30.02
C THR A 248 -25.63 21.87 -28.92
N ALA A 249 -24.85 22.31 -27.92
CA ALA A 249 -24.65 23.74 -27.53
C ALA A 249 -24.02 23.96 -26.12
N ALA A 250 -23.20 25.01 -26.06
CA ALA A 250 -22.75 25.85 -24.94
C ALA A 250 -21.69 25.32 -23.94
N ALA A 251 -20.52 25.95 -24.02
CA ALA A 251 -19.30 25.67 -23.26
C ALA A 251 -19.36 26.17 -21.81
N ALA A 252 -19.31 25.22 -20.87
CA ALA A 252 -18.76 25.41 -19.54
C ALA A 252 -17.44 24.63 -19.48
N THR A 253 -16.37 25.28 -19.02
CA THR A 253 -15.04 24.68 -18.90
C THR A 253 -15.05 23.63 -17.78
N ASN A 254 -15.49 22.43 -18.13
CA ASN A 254 -15.42 21.25 -17.28
C ASN A 254 -13.98 20.74 -17.28
N VAL A 255 -13.35 20.72 -16.11
CA VAL A 255 -12.16 19.90 -15.88
C VAL A 255 -12.62 18.44 -15.94
N VAL A 256 -12.37 17.80 -17.07
CA VAL A 256 -12.63 16.38 -17.27
C VAL A 256 -11.65 15.61 -16.39
N VAL A 257 -12.12 15.11 -15.25
CA VAL A 257 -11.42 14.06 -14.52
C VAL A 257 -11.73 12.76 -15.24
N VAL A 258 -10.78 12.28 -16.04
CA VAL A 258 -10.85 10.95 -16.64
C VAL A 258 -10.41 9.97 -15.55
N GLU A 259 -11.35 9.37 -14.83
CA GLU A 259 -11.05 8.18 -14.05
C GLU A 259 -11.13 6.95 -14.97
N ARG A 260 -10.04 6.17 -15.02
CA ARG A 260 -10.01 4.91 -15.76
C ARG A 260 -10.95 3.90 -15.11
N THR A 261 -12.16 3.78 -15.65
CA THR A 261 -12.94 2.54 -15.57
C THR A 261 -12.36 1.57 -16.60
N SER A 262 -11.40 0.74 -16.17
CA SER A 262 -10.99 -0.40 -16.99
C SER A 262 -12.10 -1.46 -16.96
N THR A 263 -12.88 -1.56 -18.02
CA THR A 263 -13.94 -2.57 -18.21
C THR A 263 -13.38 -3.95 -18.59
N SER A 264 -12.07 -4.18 -18.39
CA SER A 264 -11.44 -5.46 -18.62
C SER A 264 -11.83 -6.44 -17.53
N THR A 265 -12.77 -7.33 -17.83
CA THR A 265 -13.13 -8.49 -16.99
C THR A 265 -12.03 -9.57 -16.98
N GLY A 266 -10.85 -9.29 -17.52
CA GLY A 266 -9.69 -10.19 -17.55
C GLY A 266 -8.45 -9.57 -16.89
N PRO A 267 -7.52 -10.41 -16.39
CA PRO A 267 -6.26 -9.96 -15.79
C PRO A 267 -5.45 -9.11 -16.78
N ILE A 268 -5.21 -7.84 -16.46
CA ILE A 268 -4.36 -6.96 -17.27
C ILE A 268 -2.92 -7.41 -17.09
N LYS A 269 -2.32 -7.97 -18.15
CA LYS A 269 -0.92 -8.39 -18.12
C LYS A 269 -0.01 -7.18 -18.08
N VAL A 270 1.05 -7.25 -17.28
CA VAL A 270 2.14 -6.28 -17.30
C VAL A 270 3.34 -6.88 -18.02
N SER A 271 4.08 -6.04 -18.74
CA SER A 271 5.34 -6.47 -19.39
C SER A 271 6.54 -6.46 -18.43
N GLY A 272 6.39 -5.88 -17.23
CA GLY A 272 7.39 -5.91 -16.15
C GLY A 272 7.20 -7.08 -15.17
N ALA A 273 7.88 -7.01 -14.02
CA ALA A 273 7.89 -8.08 -13.01
C ALA A 273 6.53 -8.19 -12.29
N GLY A 274 5.89 -9.36 -12.27
CA GLY A 274 4.62 -9.55 -11.53
C GLY A 274 3.44 -9.99 -12.39
N GLY A 275 3.59 -10.01 -13.71
CA GLY A 275 2.73 -10.72 -14.65
C GLY A 275 1.34 -10.13 -14.87
N THR A 276 0.64 -9.69 -13.82
CA THR A 276 -0.72 -9.14 -13.88
C THR A 276 -0.84 -7.95 -12.93
N LEU A 277 -1.43 -6.84 -13.36
CA LEU A 277 -1.80 -5.72 -12.48
C LEU A 277 -2.73 -6.21 -11.37
N VAL A 278 -2.46 -5.80 -10.14
CA VAL A 278 -3.34 -6.03 -8.98
C VAL A 278 -3.95 -4.70 -8.62
N PRO A 279 -5.21 -4.41 -9.03
CA PRO A 279 -5.78 -3.07 -8.92
C PRO A 279 -5.76 -2.48 -7.51
N THR A 280 -5.96 -3.31 -6.47
CA THR A 280 -5.88 -2.86 -5.07
C THR A 280 -4.47 -2.44 -4.68
N ALA A 281 -3.45 -3.18 -5.14
CA ALA A 281 -2.07 -2.86 -4.86
C ALA A 281 -1.64 -1.61 -5.65
N VAL A 282 -2.14 -1.43 -6.88
CA VAL A 282 -1.95 -0.18 -7.64
C VAL A 282 -2.57 1.00 -6.89
N ALA A 283 -3.82 0.87 -6.43
CA ALA A 283 -4.52 1.93 -5.69
C ALA A 283 -3.81 2.33 -4.39
N GLU A 284 -3.26 1.35 -3.64
CA GLU A 284 -2.42 1.61 -2.47
C GLU A 284 -1.13 2.34 -2.87
N SER A 285 -0.41 1.77 -3.83
CA SER A 285 0.95 2.21 -4.19
C SER A 285 1.01 3.52 -4.97
N GLN A 286 -0.05 3.87 -5.69
CA GLN A 286 -0.17 5.08 -6.49
C GLN A 286 -1.34 5.94 -6.00
N ALA A 287 -1.54 6.00 -4.67
CA ALA A 287 -2.57 6.82 -4.09
C ALA A 287 -2.38 8.30 -4.48
N LYS A 288 -3.43 8.91 -5.03
CA LYS A 288 -3.40 10.32 -5.42
C LYS A 288 -3.31 11.22 -4.19
N ASP A 289 -2.31 12.07 -4.15
CA ASP A 289 -2.22 13.12 -3.13
C ASP A 289 -3.25 14.24 -3.43
N LEU A 290 -4.35 14.21 -2.68
CA LEU A 290 -5.43 15.21 -2.77
C LEU A 290 -5.11 16.49 -1.99
N THR A 291 -4.09 16.48 -1.14
CA THR A 291 -3.64 17.66 -0.39
C THR A 291 -2.58 18.46 -1.16
N ALA A 292 -2.16 17.94 -2.31
CA ALA A 292 -1.06 18.49 -3.09
C ALA A 292 -1.35 19.89 -3.64
N THR A 293 -0.42 20.81 -3.44
CA THR A 293 -0.31 22.05 -4.23
C THR A 293 0.43 21.73 -5.52
N ARG A 294 -0.27 21.91 -6.64
CA ARG A 294 0.23 21.65 -7.99
C ARG A 294 0.64 22.96 -8.63
N ALA A 295 1.91 23.09 -9.00
CA ALA A 295 2.40 24.21 -9.80
C ALA A 295 1.94 24.10 -11.27
N ALA A 296 1.77 22.87 -11.76
CA ALA A 296 1.16 22.56 -13.04
C ALA A 296 0.44 21.21 -12.97
N THR A 297 -0.62 21.06 -13.76
CA THR A 297 -1.43 19.83 -13.85
C THR A 297 -1.63 19.47 -15.31
N GLY A 298 -1.44 18.20 -15.65
CA GLY A 298 -1.70 17.66 -16.98
C GLY A 298 -0.82 18.27 -18.08
N VAL A 299 0.42 18.66 -17.75
CA VAL A 299 1.36 19.23 -18.72
C VAL A 299 2.13 18.15 -19.45
N THR A 300 2.48 18.41 -20.71
CA THR A 300 3.41 17.56 -21.46
C THR A 300 4.84 17.99 -21.20
N ILE A 301 5.76 17.06 -21.07
CA ILE A 301 7.20 17.34 -20.98
C ILE A 301 7.84 16.85 -22.27
N LYS A 302 8.48 17.75 -23.03
CA LYS A 302 9.06 17.45 -24.34
C LYS A 302 10.58 17.55 -24.31
N ASP A 303 11.26 16.61 -24.97
CA ASP A 303 12.69 16.69 -25.21
C ASP A 303 13.04 17.76 -26.27
N SER A 304 14.33 17.93 -26.55
CA SER A 304 14.82 18.88 -27.56
C SER A 304 14.40 18.58 -28.99
N ASN A 305 13.97 17.35 -29.28
CA ASN A 305 13.42 16.94 -30.58
C ASN A 305 11.89 17.15 -30.65
N GLY A 306 11.27 17.62 -29.56
CA GLY A 306 9.83 17.81 -29.46
C GLY A 306 9.04 16.54 -29.15
N GLN A 307 9.70 15.44 -28.79
CA GLN A 307 9.08 14.19 -28.39
C GLN A 307 8.66 14.25 -26.92
N CYS A 308 7.51 13.67 -26.59
CA CYS A 308 6.93 13.70 -25.25
C CYS A 308 7.42 12.53 -24.39
N LEU A 309 7.66 12.81 -23.10
CA LEU A 309 7.69 11.77 -22.07
C LEU A 309 6.36 11.01 -22.09
N SER A 310 6.41 9.68 -21.97
CA SER A 310 5.23 8.82 -22.03
C SER A 310 5.34 7.65 -21.07
N VAL A 311 4.24 7.38 -20.36
CA VAL A 311 4.08 6.31 -19.39
C VAL A 311 3.11 5.27 -19.96
N ASP A 312 3.50 4.01 -19.90
CA ASP A 312 2.61 2.87 -20.08
C ASP A 312 2.38 2.22 -18.72
N ALA A 313 1.16 2.34 -18.20
CA ALA A 313 0.75 1.78 -16.92
C ALA A 313 1.01 0.26 -16.82
N THR A 314 1.06 -0.45 -17.94
CA THR A 314 1.29 -1.90 -17.98
C THR A 314 2.77 -2.27 -18.08
N ALA A 315 3.68 -1.30 -18.22
CA ALA A 315 5.11 -1.59 -18.39
C ALA A 315 5.86 -1.84 -17.08
N GLY A 316 5.19 -1.66 -15.94
CA GLY A 316 5.76 -1.81 -14.60
C GLY A 316 5.51 -3.17 -13.96
N ASP A 317 5.59 -3.21 -12.64
CA ASP A 317 5.22 -4.35 -11.84
C ASP A 317 3.70 -4.44 -11.59
N PHE A 318 3.26 -5.41 -10.79
CA PHE A 318 1.84 -5.59 -10.47
C PHE A 318 1.20 -4.40 -9.71
N ARG A 319 2.00 -3.44 -9.25
CA ARG A 319 1.64 -2.19 -8.54
C ARG A 319 1.87 -0.93 -9.40
N GLU A 320 2.16 -1.07 -10.68
CA GLU A 320 2.56 0.06 -11.54
C GLU A 320 3.86 0.75 -11.07
N ASN A 321 4.69 0.03 -10.31
CA ASN A 321 6.05 0.48 -10.01
C ASN A 321 7.05 0.04 -11.05
N LEU A 322 8.21 0.68 -11.06
CA LEU A 322 9.31 0.35 -11.98
C LEU A 322 8.91 0.53 -13.45
N ILE A 323 7.91 1.38 -13.75
CA ILE A 323 7.51 1.67 -15.12
C ILE A 323 8.63 2.45 -15.81
N PRO A 324 9.18 1.98 -16.95
CA PRO A 324 10.05 2.78 -17.79
C PRO A 324 9.32 4.02 -18.31
N VAL A 325 9.97 5.19 -18.27
CA VAL A 325 9.46 6.40 -18.93
C VAL A 325 9.98 6.41 -20.37
N ALA A 326 9.09 6.26 -21.35
CA ALA A 326 9.43 6.33 -22.77
C ALA A 326 9.52 7.79 -23.23
N ILE A 327 10.20 8.01 -24.36
CA ILE A 327 10.16 9.28 -25.11
C ILE A 327 9.71 8.93 -26.52
N LYS A 328 8.54 9.45 -26.91
CA LYS A 328 7.89 9.13 -28.18
C LYS A 328 7.17 10.37 -28.71
N ASP A 329 6.70 10.30 -29.95
CA ASP A 329 5.95 11.41 -30.53
C ASP A 329 4.73 11.78 -29.68
N CYS A 330 4.47 13.08 -29.58
CA CYS A 330 3.35 13.58 -28.78
C CYS A 330 2.02 13.17 -29.42
N ASP A 331 1.24 12.36 -28.70
CA ASP A 331 -0.05 11.81 -29.12
C ASP A 331 -1.22 12.40 -28.33
N GLY A 332 -0.94 13.19 -27.28
CA GLY A 332 -1.95 13.80 -26.42
C GLY A 332 -2.67 12.81 -25.50
N SER A 333 -2.17 11.56 -25.40
CA SER A 333 -2.69 10.58 -24.46
C SER A 333 -2.42 11.01 -23.02
N GLU A 334 -3.25 10.51 -22.11
CA GLU A 334 -3.06 10.74 -20.66
C GLU A 334 -1.70 10.23 -20.15
N GLY A 335 -1.14 9.20 -20.81
CA GLY A 335 0.21 8.72 -20.52
C GLY A 335 1.33 9.73 -20.79
N GLN A 336 1.05 10.85 -21.49
CA GLN A 336 2.01 11.94 -21.73
C GLN A 336 1.80 13.15 -20.82
N ASN A 337 0.85 13.07 -19.91
CA ASN A 337 0.50 14.14 -19.00
C ASN A 337 1.14 13.94 -17.64
N PHE A 338 1.70 15.02 -17.10
CA PHE A 338 2.38 15.06 -15.82
C PHE A 338 1.92 16.25 -14.98
N ASP A 339 1.96 16.07 -13.68
CA ASP A 339 1.70 17.11 -12.69
C ASP A 339 3.00 17.45 -11.97
N PHE A 340 3.19 18.73 -11.64
CA PHE A 340 4.30 19.22 -10.83
C PHE A 340 3.77 19.56 -9.44
N ILE A 341 4.08 18.73 -8.44
CA ILE A 341 3.63 18.91 -7.06
C ILE A 341 4.76 19.55 -6.23
N THR A 342 4.54 20.78 -5.77
CA THR A 342 5.52 21.53 -4.96
C THR A 342 5.24 21.47 -3.46
N LYS A 343 4.08 20.96 -3.06
CA LYS A 343 3.73 20.68 -1.68
C LYS A 343 2.69 19.57 -1.61
N GLY A 344 2.69 18.71 -0.60
CA GLY A 344 1.72 17.64 -0.40
C GLY A 344 2.15 16.64 0.68
N VAL A 345 1.42 15.53 0.82
CA VAL A 345 1.76 14.40 1.71
C VAL A 345 3.20 13.92 1.49
N HIS A 346 3.60 13.86 0.22
CA HIS A 346 4.93 13.40 -0.18
C HIS A 346 5.83 14.53 -0.69
N ASN A 347 5.49 15.80 -0.51
CA ASN A 347 6.46 16.86 -0.77
C ASN A 347 6.31 17.99 0.25
N ASP A 348 7.30 18.14 1.11
CA ASP A 348 7.43 19.24 2.06
C ASP A 348 8.69 20.07 1.84
N GLN A 349 9.41 19.84 0.72
CA GLN A 349 10.68 20.48 0.42
C GLN A 349 10.47 21.76 -0.39
N ALA A 350 11.08 22.85 0.07
CA ALA A 350 11.04 24.13 -0.63
C ALA A 350 11.94 24.10 -1.87
N ASN A 351 11.47 24.74 -2.94
CA ASN A 351 12.18 24.81 -4.24
C ASN A 351 12.40 23.43 -4.89
N SER A 352 11.51 22.48 -4.62
CA SER A 352 11.54 21.14 -5.19
C SER A 352 10.14 20.72 -5.63
N ALA A 353 10.08 19.90 -6.69
CA ALA A 353 8.85 19.30 -7.16
C ALA A 353 8.97 17.77 -7.24
N LEU A 354 7.86 17.10 -6.94
CA LEU A 354 7.58 15.78 -7.50
C LEU A 354 7.02 15.96 -8.90
N ILE A 355 7.50 15.14 -9.84
CA ILE A 355 6.94 15.06 -11.19
C ILE A 355 6.12 13.77 -11.26
N VAL A 356 4.81 13.91 -11.34
CA VAL A 356 3.86 12.81 -11.14
C VAL A 356 3.12 12.53 -12.44
N SER A 357 3.06 11.27 -12.86
CA SER A 357 2.25 10.89 -14.03
C SER A 357 0.77 11.11 -13.72
N SER A 358 0.06 11.83 -14.59
CA SER A 358 -1.40 11.98 -14.44
C SER A 358 -2.13 10.65 -14.68
N LEU A 359 -1.56 9.75 -15.49
CA LEU A 359 -2.14 8.43 -15.80
C LEU A 359 -2.13 7.47 -14.60
N THR A 360 -0.99 7.34 -13.93
CA THR A 360 -0.80 6.31 -12.89
C THR A 360 -0.68 6.89 -11.50
N GLN A 361 -0.45 8.21 -11.33
CA GLN A 361 -0.11 8.87 -10.07
C GLN A 361 1.25 8.50 -9.47
N GLY A 362 2.08 7.75 -10.20
CA GLY A 362 3.47 7.49 -9.81
C GLY A 362 4.40 8.68 -10.05
N CYS A 363 5.45 8.77 -9.24
CA CYS A 363 6.48 9.79 -9.29
C CYS A 363 7.65 9.34 -10.17
N ILE A 364 8.21 10.25 -10.98
CA ILE A 364 9.51 10.01 -11.61
C ILE A 364 10.56 9.83 -10.51
N ASN A 365 11.37 8.78 -10.63
CA ASN A 365 12.34 8.35 -9.64
C ASN A 365 13.68 7.98 -10.30
N PHE A 366 14.77 8.44 -9.72
CA PHE A 366 16.14 8.07 -10.10
C PHE A 366 16.79 7.13 -9.09
N ASP A 367 16.99 5.87 -9.45
CA ASP A 367 17.74 4.91 -8.64
C ASP A 367 19.08 4.55 -9.31
N SER A 368 20.15 5.20 -8.85
CA SER A 368 21.51 4.97 -9.36
C SER A 368 22.03 3.55 -9.15
N ARG A 369 21.40 2.76 -8.28
CA ARG A 369 21.77 1.37 -7.99
C ARG A 369 21.22 0.39 -9.04
N ARG A 370 20.25 0.81 -9.87
CA ARG A 370 19.74 -0.02 -10.97
C ARG A 370 20.75 -0.09 -12.10
N ALA A 371 20.62 -1.12 -12.93
CA ALA A 371 21.44 -1.29 -14.12
C ALA A 371 21.32 -0.07 -15.05
N ALA A 372 22.39 0.24 -15.78
CA ALA A 372 22.39 1.34 -16.74
C ALA A 372 21.23 1.19 -17.75
N GLY A 373 20.56 2.31 -18.05
CA GLY A 373 19.35 2.33 -18.87
C GLY A 373 18.06 2.05 -18.10
N ASP A 374 18.14 1.57 -16.86
CA ASP A 374 17.00 1.25 -15.98
C ASP A 374 16.90 2.17 -14.76
N GLN A 375 17.74 3.21 -14.69
CA GLN A 375 17.87 4.06 -13.51
C GLN A 375 16.75 5.09 -13.37
N VAL A 376 16.09 5.47 -14.48
CA VAL A 376 14.95 6.39 -14.49
C VAL A 376 13.65 5.60 -14.73
N ILE A 377 12.73 5.70 -13.77
CA ILE A 377 11.47 4.95 -13.74
C ILE A 377 10.36 5.78 -13.10
N LEU A 378 9.12 5.35 -13.28
CA LEU A 378 8.02 5.73 -12.42
C LEU A 378 7.94 4.78 -11.22
N PHE A 379 7.74 5.35 -10.04
CA PHE A 379 7.62 4.63 -8.78
C PHE A 379 6.66 5.36 -7.84
N SER A 380 6.02 4.61 -6.96
CA SER A 380 5.16 5.10 -5.89
C SER A 380 5.77 6.34 -5.22
N CYS A 381 4.99 7.41 -5.18
CA CYS A 381 5.38 8.63 -4.47
C CYS A 381 5.57 8.30 -2.97
N GLY A 382 6.62 8.85 -2.33
CA GLY A 382 6.96 8.52 -0.94
C GLY A 382 8.08 7.49 -0.77
N GLY A 383 8.72 7.07 -1.86
CA GLY A 383 9.97 6.30 -1.85
C GLY A 383 9.87 4.82 -1.45
N ARG A 384 8.68 4.33 -1.12
CA ARG A 384 8.41 2.89 -0.89
C ARG A 384 7.42 2.36 -1.92
N ALA A 385 7.54 1.07 -2.22
CA ALA A 385 6.77 0.42 -3.29
C ALA A 385 5.26 0.31 -3.01
N ASP A 386 4.83 0.62 -1.79
CA ASP A 386 3.44 0.66 -1.36
C ASP A 386 2.91 2.10 -1.24
N GLY A 387 3.66 3.11 -1.71
CA GLY A 387 3.27 4.51 -1.57
C GLY A 387 3.38 5.04 -0.13
N ALA A 388 3.74 4.19 0.83
CA ALA A 388 3.90 4.62 2.20
C ALA A 388 5.24 5.35 2.39
N GLY A 389 5.29 6.29 3.32
CA GLY A 389 6.54 6.93 3.75
C GLY A 389 6.74 8.34 3.20
N LYS A 390 7.96 8.84 3.41
CA LYS A 390 8.36 10.19 3.03
C LYS A 390 9.15 10.13 1.74
N VAL A 391 8.95 11.15 0.91
CA VAL A 391 9.74 11.32 -0.31
C VAL A 391 11.22 11.31 0.00
N THR A 392 11.99 10.74 -0.92
CA THR A 392 13.44 10.76 -0.87
C THR A 392 13.95 11.68 -1.96
N ASN A 393 15.17 12.18 -1.81
CA ASN A 393 15.84 12.99 -2.83
C ASN A 393 15.99 12.28 -4.19
N SER A 394 15.66 10.99 -4.31
CA SER A 394 15.58 10.28 -5.60
C SER A 394 14.33 10.60 -6.43
N GLN A 395 13.31 11.20 -5.82
CA GLN A 395 12.05 11.57 -6.49
C GLN A 395 11.85 13.09 -6.58
N LEU A 396 12.73 13.87 -5.94
CA LEU A 396 12.66 15.32 -5.93
C LEU A 396 13.54 15.91 -7.03
N PHE A 397 13.01 16.97 -7.65
CA PHE A 397 13.68 17.74 -8.69
C PHE A 397 13.69 19.22 -8.26
N PRO A 398 14.83 19.92 -8.32
CA PRO A 398 14.88 21.36 -8.07
C PRO A 398 13.90 22.09 -8.98
N PHE A 399 13.02 22.90 -8.40
CA PHE A 399 11.92 23.51 -9.15
C PHE A 399 11.42 24.80 -8.50
N VAL A 400 11.24 25.83 -9.32
CA VAL A 400 10.51 27.07 -9.00
C VAL A 400 9.48 27.37 -10.07
N ALA A 401 8.44 28.16 -9.75
CA ALA A 401 7.34 28.43 -10.69
C ALA A 401 7.77 29.05 -12.03
N ALA A 402 8.90 29.77 -12.06
CA ALA A 402 9.46 30.34 -13.28
C ALA A 402 9.91 29.26 -14.30
N ASP A 403 10.26 28.05 -13.82
CA ASP A 403 10.76 26.95 -14.65
C ASP A 403 9.71 26.43 -15.64
N LEU A 404 8.42 26.63 -15.38
CA LEU A 404 7.34 26.29 -16.32
C LEU A 404 7.42 27.04 -17.65
N ASN A 405 8.14 28.16 -17.70
CA ASN A 405 8.23 29.03 -18.87
C ASN A 405 9.62 29.05 -19.51
N ALA A 406 10.51 28.14 -19.11
CA ALA A 406 11.89 28.08 -19.61
C ALA A 406 12.28 26.63 -19.94
N PRO A 407 13.33 26.42 -20.77
CA PRO A 407 13.96 25.11 -20.85
C PRO A 407 14.41 24.64 -19.47
N TYR A 408 13.99 23.43 -19.11
CA TYR A 408 14.14 22.87 -17.78
C TYR A 408 15.03 21.62 -17.84
N ALA A 409 16.05 21.56 -16.99
CA ALA A 409 16.88 20.36 -16.84
C ALA A 409 16.25 19.44 -15.80
N LEU A 410 15.88 18.22 -16.21
CA LEU A 410 15.41 17.20 -15.29
C LEU A 410 16.59 16.60 -14.53
N THR A 411 16.88 17.16 -13.36
CA THR A 411 18.00 16.76 -12.51
C THR A 411 17.48 16.25 -11.16
N PRO A 412 17.59 14.95 -10.85
CA PRO A 412 17.13 14.45 -9.56
C PRO A 412 18.07 14.92 -8.46
N GLU A 413 17.54 15.26 -7.27
CA GLU A 413 18.34 15.81 -6.18
C GLU A 413 19.43 14.86 -5.68
N ASN A 414 19.18 13.55 -5.66
CA ASN A 414 20.20 12.54 -5.33
C ASN A 414 21.31 12.43 -6.40
N GLY A 415 21.15 13.05 -7.57
CA GLY A 415 22.18 13.23 -8.59
C GLY A 415 23.13 14.40 -8.29
N ASN A 416 22.82 15.25 -7.30
CA ASN A 416 23.66 16.34 -6.81
C ASN A 416 24.26 17.22 -7.93
N ASN A 417 23.42 17.69 -8.86
CA ASN A 417 23.80 18.48 -10.04
C ASN A 417 24.78 17.83 -11.02
N ALA A 418 25.11 16.55 -10.82
CA ALA A 418 26.03 15.78 -11.65
C ALA A 418 25.33 14.79 -12.59
N VAL A 419 23.99 14.72 -12.54
CA VAL A 419 23.17 13.81 -13.34
C VAL A 419 22.04 14.61 -13.99
N CYS A 420 21.95 14.52 -15.32
CA CYS A 420 20.84 15.08 -16.10
C CYS A 420 20.12 13.94 -16.80
N PHE A 421 18.80 14.05 -16.90
CA PHE A 421 18.05 13.15 -17.77
C PHE A 421 18.18 13.58 -19.24
N VAL A 422 18.12 12.60 -20.12
CA VAL A 422 18.23 12.78 -21.58
C VAL A 422 17.34 11.78 -22.30
N ASN A 423 17.09 12.04 -23.58
CA ASN A 423 16.59 11.00 -24.47
C ASN A 423 17.70 9.99 -24.80
N ASN A 424 17.55 8.77 -24.31
CA ASN A 424 18.44 7.66 -24.59
C ASN A 424 17.71 6.62 -25.46
N ASN A 425 17.68 6.88 -26.76
CA ASN A 425 17.09 6.00 -27.78
C ASN A 425 15.60 5.68 -27.52
N GLY A 426 14.78 6.70 -27.31
CA GLY A 426 13.33 6.55 -27.11
C GLY A 426 12.92 6.19 -25.68
N ARG A 427 13.86 6.24 -24.74
CA ARG A 427 13.63 6.08 -23.30
C ARG A 427 14.26 7.24 -22.55
N LEU A 428 13.61 7.70 -21.48
CA LEU A 428 14.22 8.63 -20.54
C LEU A 428 15.35 7.93 -19.81
N GLY A 429 16.58 8.37 -20.08
CA GLY A 429 17.79 7.88 -19.45
C GLY A 429 18.49 9.00 -18.69
N ASN A 430 19.74 8.76 -18.32
CA ASN A 430 20.56 9.70 -17.59
C ASN A 430 22.00 9.71 -18.13
N VAL A 431 22.66 10.86 -17.98
CA VAL A 431 24.09 11.06 -18.27
C VAL A 431 24.73 11.90 -17.17
N ALA A 432 26.06 11.83 -17.08
CA ALA A 432 26.81 12.79 -16.27
C ALA A 432 26.72 14.18 -16.93
N CYS A 433 26.48 15.23 -16.14
CA CYS A 433 26.37 16.60 -16.64
C CYS A 433 26.79 17.64 -15.58
N ASP A 434 26.85 18.91 -15.99
CA ASP A 434 26.79 20.06 -15.09
C ASP A 434 25.39 20.67 -15.20
N ALA A 435 24.55 20.45 -14.18
CA ALA A 435 23.17 20.94 -14.16
C ALA A 435 23.05 22.48 -14.23
N THR A 436 24.13 23.23 -13.98
CA THR A 436 24.13 24.69 -14.13
C THR A 436 24.34 25.13 -15.58
N LYS A 437 24.80 24.21 -16.45
CA LYS A 437 25.08 24.43 -17.88
C LYS A 437 24.67 23.20 -18.69
N PRO A 438 23.38 22.81 -18.65
CA PRO A 438 22.90 21.67 -19.41
C PRO A 438 23.09 21.90 -20.91
N SER A 439 23.47 20.84 -21.62
CA SER A 439 23.48 20.83 -23.09
C SER A 439 22.06 20.76 -23.64
N ALA A 440 21.88 21.05 -24.93
CA ALA A 440 20.55 21.15 -25.54
C ALA A 440 19.74 19.86 -25.43
N ASP A 441 20.38 18.69 -25.51
CA ASP A 441 19.78 17.36 -25.36
C ASP A 441 19.43 16.98 -23.91
N GLN A 442 19.88 17.77 -22.93
CA GLN A 442 19.57 17.65 -21.51
C GLN A 442 18.44 18.58 -21.05
N LEU A 443 17.92 19.40 -21.97
CA LEU A 443 16.86 20.36 -21.71
C LEU A 443 15.51 19.86 -22.20
N PHE A 444 14.48 20.08 -21.39
CA PHE A 444 13.10 19.75 -21.67
C PHE A 444 12.25 21.01 -21.69
N THR A 445 11.17 21.00 -22.46
CA THR A 445 10.16 22.06 -22.44
C THR A 445 8.89 21.55 -21.78
N ILE A 446 8.36 22.32 -20.83
CA ILE A 446 7.10 22.02 -20.15
C ILE A 446 5.99 22.76 -20.89
N GLY A 447 5.12 22.01 -21.56
CA GLY A 447 4.05 22.55 -22.40
C GLY A 447 2.68 22.38 -21.78
N SER A 448 1.76 23.31 -22.06
CA SER A 448 0.35 23.19 -21.72
C SER A 448 -0.23 21.94 -22.41
N GLY A 449 -0.77 20.99 -21.63
CA GLY A 449 -1.44 19.80 -22.17
C GLY A 449 -2.51 20.22 -23.17
N SER A 450 -2.32 19.86 -24.43
CA SER A 450 -3.20 20.28 -25.51
C SER A 450 -3.76 19.08 -26.23
N GLY A 451 -5.08 19.02 -26.34
CA GLY A 451 -5.74 18.31 -27.42
C GLY A 451 -5.12 18.72 -28.77
N ALA A 452 -5.02 17.71 -29.64
CA ALA A 452 -4.49 17.70 -31.00
C ALA A 452 -4.18 19.06 -31.68
N SER A 453 -2.97 19.12 -32.23
CA SER A 453 -2.46 20.18 -33.10
C SER A 453 -3.29 20.41 -34.38
N THR A 454 -3.39 21.67 -34.80
CA THR A 454 -3.39 22.05 -36.23
C THR A 454 -2.30 23.10 -36.48
N GLY A 455 -1.63 23.01 -37.62
CA GLY A 455 -0.29 23.56 -37.86
C GLY A 455 -0.16 25.04 -38.25
N ALA A 456 1.10 25.47 -38.14
CA ALA A 456 1.86 26.61 -38.65
C ALA A 456 1.20 27.73 -39.51
N ALA A 457 1.46 28.99 -39.13
CA ALA A 457 2.34 29.94 -39.85
C ALA A 457 2.45 31.32 -39.15
N THR A 458 3.71 31.81 -38.99
CA THR A 458 4.25 33.21 -39.05
C THR A 458 3.28 34.42 -38.98
N THR A 459 3.50 35.52 -38.25
CA THR A 459 4.69 36.42 -38.19
C THR A 459 4.47 37.53 -37.13
N ALA A 460 5.57 38.10 -36.62
CA ALA A 460 5.79 39.51 -36.22
C ALA A 460 5.27 40.09 -34.88
N ALA A 461 6.21 40.20 -33.93
CA ALA A 461 6.65 41.39 -33.19
C ALA A 461 5.67 42.58 -32.97
N ALA A 462 5.51 43.00 -31.71
CA ALA A 462 6.10 44.23 -31.16
C ALA A 462 5.77 44.42 -29.67
N ALA A 463 6.78 44.81 -28.90
CA ALA A 463 6.71 45.21 -27.51
C ALA A 463 6.19 46.64 -27.35
N THR A 464 5.50 46.96 -26.24
CA THR A 464 5.77 48.17 -25.42
C THR A 464 5.02 48.17 -24.08
N THR A 465 5.81 48.18 -23.01
CA THR A 465 5.76 49.05 -21.80
C THR A 465 4.46 49.42 -21.08
N ALA A 466 4.40 48.96 -19.82
CA ALA A 466 4.35 49.73 -18.57
C ALA A 466 3.34 50.89 -18.39
N ALA A 467 2.52 50.79 -17.33
CA ALA A 467 2.32 51.90 -16.39
C ALA A 467 1.78 51.38 -15.05
N ALA A 468 2.48 51.74 -13.97
CA ALA A 468 2.06 51.59 -12.59
C ALA A 468 0.99 52.65 -12.25
N ALA A 469 0.07 52.30 -11.35
CA ALA A 469 -0.73 53.28 -10.62
C ALA A 469 -0.90 52.84 -9.16
N THR A 470 -0.19 53.56 -8.30
CA THR A 470 -0.28 53.58 -6.85
C THR A 470 -1.52 54.38 -6.44
N THR A 471 -2.34 53.88 -5.51
CA THR A 471 -3.14 54.73 -4.62
C THR A 471 -3.28 54.08 -3.24
N THR A 472 -3.06 54.92 -2.23
CA THR A 472 -2.92 54.60 -0.81
C THR A 472 -4.20 54.97 -0.04
N ALA A 473 -4.46 54.23 1.03
CA ALA A 473 -5.26 54.54 2.24
C ALA A 473 -6.79 54.71 2.13
N ALA A 474 -7.53 53.97 2.95
CA ALA A 474 -7.86 54.39 4.32
C ALA A 474 -8.58 53.28 5.11
N ALA A 475 -8.24 53.18 6.38
CA ALA A 475 -8.75 52.21 7.35
C ALA A 475 -10.14 52.60 7.89
N ALA A 476 -10.97 51.61 8.18
CA ALA A 476 -12.04 51.71 9.16
C ALA A 476 -12.06 50.44 10.03
N THR A 477 -11.66 50.63 11.27
CA THR A 477 -11.60 49.68 12.38
C THR A 477 -13.02 49.30 12.81
N THR A 478 -13.33 48.01 12.96
CA THR A 478 -14.25 47.53 14.00
C THR A 478 -13.76 46.18 14.54
N THR A 479 -13.63 46.16 15.86
CA THR A 479 -13.10 45.09 16.70
C THR A 479 -14.19 44.06 16.97
N ALA A 480 -13.91 42.78 16.71
CA ALA A 480 -14.61 41.67 17.36
C ALA A 480 -13.59 40.57 17.68
N ALA A 481 -13.29 40.42 18.97
CA ALA A 481 -12.42 39.39 19.50
C ALA A 481 -13.11 38.02 19.41
N THR A 482 -12.47 37.06 18.77
CA THR A 482 -12.69 35.63 19.03
C THR A 482 -11.34 34.96 19.16
N THR A 483 -11.07 34.49 20.37
CA THR A 483 -9.86 33.80 20.80
C THR A 483 -9.84 32.41 20.15
N ALA A 484 -9.14 32.24 19.03
CA ALA A 484 -8.81 30.93 18.49
C ALA A 484 -7.47 30.49 19.09
N ALA A 485 -7.53 29.70 20.16
CA ALA A 485 -6.38 29.01 20.70
C ALA A 485 -5.84 28.04 19.63
N ALA A 486 -4.57 28.20 19.28
CA ALA A 486 -3.82 27.24 18.50
C ALA A 486 -3.77 25.91 19.27
N ASN A 487 -4.43 24.88 18.74
CA ASN A 487 -4.18 23.52 19.21
C ASN A 487 -2.80 23.09 18.70
N ALA A 488 -1.81 23.27 19.57
CA ALA A 488 -0.49 22.70 19.44
C ALA A 488 -0.60 21.17 19.24
N ALA A 489 0.11 20.66 18.25
CA ALA A 489 0.28 19.24 18.00
C ALA A 489 0.93 18.59 19.23
N THR A 490 0.12 17.86 20.00
CA THR A 490 0.58 16.98 21.05
C THR A 490 1.21 15.74 20.41
N THR A 491 2.51 15.60 20.63
CA THR A 491 3.27 14.36 20.47
C THR A 491 2.63 13.25 21.30
N THR A 492 2.06 12.22 20.65
CA THR A 492 1.50 11.06 21.36
C THR A 492 2.50 9.92 21.48
N THR A 493 2.76 9.58 22.75
CA THR A 493 3.25 8.33 23.36
C THR A 493 2.48 7.09 22.82
N PRO A 494 2.91 5.83 23.05
CA PRO A 494 2.55 4.67 22.22
C PRO A 494 1.05 4.41 22.21
N SER A 495 0.53 4.20 21.00
CA SER A 495 -0.88 3.95 20.69
C SER A 495 -1.41 2.76 21.51
N ALA A 496 -2.35 3.04 22.41
CA ALA A 496 -3.14 2.00 23.06
C ALA A 496 -3.96 1.28 21.98
N THR A 497 -3.81 -0.04 21.90
CA THR A 497 -4.66 -0.91 21.07
C THR A 497 -6.13 -0.69 21.42
N ILE A 498 -6.92 -0.18 20.49
CA ILE A 498 -8.36 0.00 20.65
C ILE A 498 -9.03 -1.31 20.25
N THR A 499 -9.59 -2.04 21.21
CA THR A 499 -10.34 -3.27 20.93
C THR A 499 -11.66 -2.96 20.24
N VAL A 500 -12.04 -3.76 19.25
CA VAL A 500 -13.39 -3.71 18.67
C VAL A 500 -14.25 -4.85 19.18
N SER A 501 -15.55 -4.61 19.29
CA SER A 501 -16.53 -5.63 19.69
C SER A 501 -17.05 -6.47 18.51
N GLY A 502 -16.75 -6.08 17.26
CA GLY A 502 -17.00 -6.88 16.06
C GLY A 502 -15.81 -7.75 15.64
N ALA A 503 -15.82 -8.23 14.39
CA ALA A 503 -14.80 -9.15 13.88
C ALA A 503 -13.44 -8.45 13.69
N GLY A 504 -12.36 -9.00 14.27
CA GLY A 504 -10.99 -8.48 14.05
C GLY A 504 -10.27 -7.98 15.31
N GLY A 505 -10.95 -7.93 16.46
CA GLY A 505 -10.36 -7.79 17.79
C GLY A 505 -9.75 -6.43 18.14
N VAL A 506 -9.06 -5.76 17.21
CA VAL A 506 -8.43 -4.45 17.38
C VAL A 506 -8.65 -3.60 16.13
N LEU A 507 -8.97 -2.31 16.29
CA LEU A 507 -8.99 -1.35 15.20
C LEU A 507 -7.63 -1.29 14.52
N ASN A 508 -7.63 -1.31 13.19
CA ASN A 508 -6.45 -1.02 12.39
C ASN A 508 -6.59 0.39 11.79
N PRO A 509 -5.91 1.41 12.36
CA PRO A 509 -6.08 2.79 11.91
C PRO A 509 -5.80 3.03 10.43
N SER A 510 -4.87 2.29 9.82
CA SER A 510 -4.60 2.46 8.37
C SER A 510 -5.72 1.88 7.53
N ALA A 511 -6.28 0.73 7.95
CA ALA A 511 -7.38 0.11 7.25
C ALA A 511 -8.69 0.91 7.43
N VAL A 512 -8.88 1.56 8.58
CA VAL A 512 -9.96 2.54 8.80
C VAL A 512 -9.79 3.75 7.88
N ALA A 513 -8.58 4.33 7.81
CA ALA A 513 -8.32 5.49 6.97
C ALA A 513 -8.56 5.23 5.47
N GLU A 514 -8.26 4.01 5.00
CA GLU A 514 -8.57 3.56 3.64
C GLU A 514 -10.07 3.35 3.44
N SER A 515 -10.69 2.55 4.32
CA SER A 515 -12.07 2.09 4.16
C SER A 515 -13.14 3.14 4.48
N GLN A 516 -12.80 4.16 5.26
CA GLN A 516 -13.68 5.26 5.63
C GLN A 516 -13.08 6.61 5.23
N ALA A 517 -12.54 6.67 4.00
CA ALA A 517 -11.99 7.90 3.47
C ALA A 517 -13.08 8.98 3.34
N LYS A 518 -12.81 10.18 3.88
CA LYS A 518 -13.72 11.32 3.76
C LYS A 518 -13.78 11.80 2.30
N ASP A 519 -14.99 11.82 1.74
CA ASP A 519 -15.22 12.47 0.45
C ASP A 519 -15.16 14.00 0.58
N LEU A 520 -14.04 14.57 0.14
CA LEU A 520 -13.80 16.02 0.14
C LEU A 520 -14.46 16.73 -1.05
N THR A 521 -14.91 15.99 -2.07
CA THR A 521 -15.62 16.53 -3.23
C THR A 521 -17.14 16.57 -3.03
N ALA A 522 -17.61 15.98 -1.93
CA ALA A 522 -19.02 15.83 -1.63
C ALA A 522 -19.76 17.16 -1.54
N THR A 523 -20.85 17.28 -2.28
CA THR A 523 -21.91 18.25 -2.02
C THR A 523 -22.78 17.72 -0.90
N ARG A 524 -22.81 18.46 0.21
CA ARG A 524 -23.56 18.09 1.42
C ARG A 524 -24.82 18.94 1.50
N ALA A 525 -25.98 18.28 1.48
CA ALA A 525 -27.27 18.92 1.77
C ALA A 525 -27.37 19.29 3.26
N ALA A 526 -26.75 18.48 4.13
CA ALA A 526 -26.65 18.72 5.55
C ALA A 526 -25.30 18.20 6.08
N THR A 527 -24.73 18.84 7.10
CA THR A 527 -23.47 18.41 7.74
C THR A 527 -23.65 18.43 9.24
N GLY A 528 -23.25 17.36 9.92
CA GLY A 528 -23.24 17.25 11.37
C GLY A 528 -24.62 17.22 12.02
N VAL A 529 -25.66 16.81 11.30
CA VAL A 529 -27.05 16.82 11.78
C VAL A 529 -27.35 15.57 12.61
N GLN A 530 -28.26 15.70 13.57
CA GLN A 530 -28.85 14.58 14.28
C GLN A 530 -30.08 14.06 13.51
N ILE A 531 -30.25 12.75 13.47
CA ILE A 531 -31.44 12.10 12.92
C ILE A 531 -32.21 11.52 14.11
N LYS A 532 -33.44 12.00 14.34
CA LYS A 532 -34.28 11.62 15.48
C LYS A 532 -35.42 10.72 15.05
N ASP A 533 -35.68 9.66 15.80
CA ASP A 533 -36.88 8.83 15.64
C ASP A 533 -38.15 9.55 16.13
N SER A 534 -39.31 8.90 16.00
CA SER A 534 -40.60 9.43 16.44
C SER A 534 -40.71 9.69 17.95
N ASN A 535 -39.81 9.12 18.75
CA ASN A 535 -39.73 9.32 20.19
C ASN A 535 -38.73 10.42 20.57
N GLY A 536 -38.08 11.05 19.59
CA GLY A 536 -37.06 12.08 19.78
C GLY A 536 -35.68 11.54 20.16
N GLN A 537 -35.43 10.24 20.00
CA GLN A 537 -34.15 9.59 20.24
C GLN A 537 -33.27 9.66 18.98
N CYS A 538 -31.96 9.85 19.16
CA CYS A 538 -31.02 10.03 18.06
C CYS A 538 -30.42 8.70 17.59
N LEU A 539 -30.21 8.58 16.28
CA LEU A 539 -29.29 7.61 15.71
C LEU A 539 -27.88 7.83 16.31
N SER A 540 -27.18 6.75 16.63
CA SER A 540 -25.88 6.79 17.31
C SER A 540 -24.97 5.65 16.84
N VAL A 541 -23.71 5.99 16.61
CA VAL A 541 -22.64 5.11 16.12
C VAL A 541 -21.56 4.99 17.20
N ASP A 542 -21.09 3.77 17.42
CA ASP A 542 -19.89 3.47 18.20
C ASP A 542 -18.81 2.95 17.25
N ALA A 543 -17.76 3.74 17.03
CA ALA A 543 -16.66 3.40 16.11
C ALA A 543 -15.99 2.06 16.46
N THR A 544 -16.06 1.62 17.72
CA THR A 544 -15.47 0.34 18.17
C THR A 544 -16.40 -0.86 18.00
N ALA A 545 -17.64 -0.67 17.52
CA ALA A 545 -18.62 -1.74 17.38
C ALA A 545 -18.57 -2.49 16.04
N GLY A 546 -17.63 -2.13 15.17
CA GLY A 546 -17.43 -2.71 13.84
C GLY A 546 -16.33 -3.76 13.77
N ASP A 547 -15.93 -4.09 12.55
CA ASP A 547 -14.72 -4.86 12.27
C ASP A 547 -13.44 -4.01 12.44
N PHE A 548 -12.27 -4.59 12.16
CA PHE A 548 -10.98 -3.87 12.26
C PHE A 548 -10.84 -2.65 11.32
N ARG A 549 -11.79 -2.43 10.40
CA ARG A 549 -11.91 -1.31 9.44
C ARG A 549 -13.10 -0.40 9.74
N GLU A 550 -13.76 -0.56 10.90
CA GLU A 550 -15.01 0.16 11.21
C GLU A 550 -16.17 -0.18 10.28
N ASN A 551 -16.13 -1.33 9.60
CA ASN A 551 -17.27 -1.84 8.85
C ASN A 551 -18.23 -2.60 9.74
N LEU A 552 -19.49 -2.71 9.29
CA LEU A 552 -20.54 -3.47 9.95
C LEU A 552 -20.87 -2.92 11.35
N ILE A 553 -20.58 -1.65 11.63
CA ILE A 553 -20.95 -1.01 12.90
C ILE A 553 -22.49 -0.94 12.98
N PRO A 554 -23.13 -1.51 14.02
CA PRO A 554 -24.56 -1.36 14.21
C PRO A 554 -24.95 0.09 14.52
N VAL A 555 -26.09 0.55 13.99
CA VAL A 555 -26.67 1.85 14.35
C VAL A 555 -27.61 1.69 15.54
N GLN A 556 -27.33 2.42 16.60
CA GLN A 556 -28.12 2.41 17.83
C GLN A 556 -29.09 3.59 17.83
N ILE A 557 -30.15 3.49 18.63
CA ILE A 557 -31.07 4.61 18.90
C ILE A 557 -31.00 4.90 20.40
N LYS A 558 -30.51 6.11 20.72
CA LYS A 558 -30.17 6.53 22.08
C LYS A 558 -30.73 7.92 22.38
N ALA A 559 -30.76 8.30 23.66
CA ALA A 559 -31.04 9.68 24.02
C ALA A 559 -30.06 10.63 23.31
N CYS A 560 -30.57 11.74 22.77
CA CYS A 560 -29.72 12.71 22.09
C CYS A 560 -28.78 13.39 23.09
N ASP A 561 -27.47 13.31 22.83
CA ASP A 561 -26.40 13.91 23.63
C ASP A 561 -25.52 14.90 22.85
N GLY A 562 -25.70 14.96 21.52
CA GLY A 562 -24.96 15.87 20.64
C GLY A 562 -23.51 15.45 20.37
N SER A 563 -23.11 14.23 20.79
CA SER A 563 -21.80 13.67 20.50
C SER A 563 -21.58 13.47 19.00
N GLU A 564 -20.32 13.42 18.58
CA GLU A 564 -19.96 13.15 17.18
C GLU A 564 -20.53 11.82 16.67
N GLY A 565 -20.70 10.83 17.55
CA GLY A 565 -21.34 9.56 17.22
C GLY A 565 -22.81 9.68 16.86
N GLN A 566 -23.48 10.81 17.13
CA GLN A 566 -24.88 11.08 16.77
C GLN A 566 -25.04 12.02 15.58
N LYS A 567 -23.93 12.40 14.94
CA LYS A 567 -23.91 13.34 13.83
C LYS A 567 -23.74 12.63 12.50
N PHE A 568 -24.52 13.08 11.52
CA PHE A 568 -24.53 12.54 10.18
C PHE A 568 -24.49 13.67 9.16
N ASP A 569 -23.92 13.35 8.00
CA ASP A 569 -23.91 14.21 6.82
C ASP A 569 -24.84 13.59 5.77
N PHE A 570 -25.55 14.44 5.03
CA PHE A 570 -26.35 14.03 3.88
C PHE A 570 -25.62 14.47 2.61
N ILE A 571 -25.02 13.50 1.91
CA ILE A 571 -24.24 13.75 0.69
C ILE A 571 -25.11 13.45 -0.52
N THR A 572 -25.47 14.47 -1.30
CA THR A 572 -26.32 14.37 -2.49
C THR A 572 -25.52 14.30 -3.79
N LYS A 573 -24.22 14.56 -3.72
CA LYS A 573 -23.28 14.38 -4.83
C LYS A 573 -21.87 14.16 -4.28
N GLY A 574 -21.04 13.35 -4.90
CA GLY A 574 -19.66 13.11 -4.48
C GLY A 574 -19.01 11.94 -5.23
N VAL A 575 -17.82 11.52 -4.80
CA VAL A 575 -17.09 10.34 -5.33
C VAL A 575 -17.99 9.10 -5.33
N HIS A 576 -18.76 8.92 -4.26
CA HIS A 576 -19.65 7.77 -4.10
C HIS A 576 -21.13 8.15 -4.25
N ASN A 577 -21.50 9.34 -4.69
CA ASN A 577 -22.89 9.61 -5.02
C ASN A 577 -23.01 10.41 -6.32
N ASP A 578 -23.45 9.73 -7.37
CA ASP A 578 -23.77 10.30 -8.67
C ASP A 578 -25.26 10.18 -9.02
N GLN A 579 -26.09 9.71 -8.07
CA GLN A 579 -27.51 9.46 -8.30
C GLN A 579 -28.34 10.70 -7.97
N ALA A 580 -29.14 11.13 -8.95
CA ALA A 580 -30.07 12.23 -8.77
C ALA A 580 -31.18 11.82 -7.80
N ASN A 581 -31.61 12.77 -6.95
CA ASN A 581 -32.68 12.56 -5.96
C ASN A 581 -32.36 11.50 -4.89
N SER A 582 -31.07 11.27 -4.63
CA SER A 582 -30.61 10.30 -3.64
C SER A 582 -29.52 10.92 -2.76
N ALA A 583 -29.46 10.49 -1.51
CA ALA A 583 -28.40 10.85 -0.58
C ALA A 583 -27.73 9.60 -0.01
N LEU A 584 -26.41 9.72 0.18
CA LEU A 584 -25.70 8.94 1.18
C LEU A 584 -25.90 9.60 2.54
N ILE A 585 -26.18 8.78 3.56
CA ILE A 585 -26.22 9.22 4.95
C ILE A 585 -24.94 8.72 5.62
N VAL A 586 -24.04 9.65 5.95
CA VAL A 586 -22.66 9.35 6.34
C VAL A 586 -22.42 9.74 7.78
N SER A 587 -21.85 8.85 8.59
CA SER A 587 -21.48 9.20 9.98
C SER A 587 -20.39 10.26 9.98
N SER A 588 -20.58 11.36 10.71
CA SER A 588 -19.55 12.38 10.88
C SER A 588 -18.37 11.87 11.74
N LEU A 589 -18.60 10.87 12.59
CA LEU A 589 -17.56 10.23 13.41
C LEU A 589 -16.64 9.33 12.60
N THR A 590 -17.20 8.37 11.87
CA THR A 590 -16.41 7.31 11.20
C THR A 590 -16.22 7.55 9.71
N GLN A 591 -17.03 8.40 9.07
CA GLN A 591 -17.15 8.55 7.62
C GLN A 591 -17.74 7.34 6.87
N GLY A 592 -18.25 6.34 7.60
CA GLY A 592 -19.01 5.23 7.00
C GLY A 592 -20.39 5.66 6.51
N CYS A 593 -20.89 4.96 5.51
CA CYS A 593 -22.23 5.13 4.94
C CYS A 593 -23.24 4.20 5.60
N LEU A 594 -24.43 4.71 5.91
CA LEU A 594 -25.57 3.90 6.29
C LEU A 594 -25.89 2.91 5.17
N ASN A 595 -26.02 1.64 5.51
CA ASN A 595 -26.17 0.55 4.57
C ASN A 595 -27.24 -0.45 5.04
N PHE A 596 -28.09 -0.87 4.11
CA PHE A 596 -29.09 -1.91 4.31
C PHE A 596 -28.79 -3.17 3.48
N ASP A 597 -28.39 -4.25 4.13
CA ASP A 597 -28.15 -5.55 3.52
C ASP A 597 -29.19 -6.58 3.97
N SER A 598 -30.19 -6.82 3.12
CA SER A 598 -31.27 -7.76 3.37
C SER A 598 -30.83 -9.22 3.50
N ARG A 599 -29.61 -9.55 3.06
CA ARG A 599 -29.03 -10.91 3.16
C ARG A 599 -28.51 -11.22 4.56
N ARG A 600 -28.32 -10.20 5.42
CA ARG A 600 -27.88 -10.40 6.81
C ARG A 600 -29.02 -10.91 7.68
N ALA A 601 -28.66 -11.53 8.80
CA ALA A 601 -29.63 -11.96 9.79
C ALA A 601 -30.46 -10.78 10.31
N ALA A 602 -31.73 -11.05 10.65
CA ALA A 602 -32.62 -10.05 11.23
C ALA A 602 -31.97 -9.38 12.45
N GLY A 603 -32.02 -8.04 12.50
CA GLY A 603 -31.38 -7.23 13.54
C GLY A 603 -29.94 -6.76 13.21
N ASP A 604 -29.31 -7.29 12.15
CA ASP A 604 -27.98 -6.86 11.65
C ASP A 604 -28.03 -6.30 10.23
N GLN A 605 -29.23 -6.15 9.66
CA GLN A 605 -29.45 -5.72 8.27
C GLN A 605 -29.08 -4.25 8.05
N VAL A 606 -29.15 -3.41 9.08
CA VAL A 606 -28.78 -1.99 9.02
C VAL A 606 -27.47 -1.75 9.76
N ASN A 607 -26.48 -1.18 9.09
CA ASN A 607 -25.16 -0.93 9.64
C ASN A 607 -24.47 0.27 8.96
N LEU A 608 -23.36 0.74 9.54
CA LEU A 608 -22.39 1.58 8.84
C LEU A 608 -21.42 0.66 8.11
N PHE A 609 -21.16 1.01 6.86
CA PHE A 609 -20.23 0.32 5.99
C PHE A 609 -19.50 1.36 5.15
N SER A 610 -18.29 1.06 4.73
CA SER A 610 -17.51 1.83 3.80
C SER A 610 -18.36 2.33 2.63
N CYS A 611 -18.32 3.65 2.38
CA CYS A 611 -18.99 4.24 1.24
C CYS A 611 -18.42 3.65 -0.06
N GLY A 612 -19.28 3.35 -1.05
CA GLY A 612 -18.85 2.71 -2.30
C GLY A 612 -19.09 1.19 -2.37
N GLY A 613 -19.81 0.62 -1.40
CA GLY A 613 -20.35 -0.74 -1.46
C GLY A 613 -19.35 -1.88 -1.23
N ARG A 614 -18.04 -1.61 -1.13
CA ARG A 614 -17.01 -2.62 -0.79
C ARG A 614 -16.35 -2.27 0.55
N ALA A 615 -15.85 -3.30 1.23
CA ALA A 615 -15.32 -3.19 2.60
C ALA A 615 -14.01 -2.38 2.72
N ASP A 616 -13.39 -2.04 1.60
CA ASP A 616 -12.18 -1.23 1.51
C ASP A 616 -12.48 0.23 1.13
N GLY A 617 -13.76 0.63 1.05
CA GLY A 617 -14.13 1.98 0.56
C GLY A 617 -13.97 2.17 -0.94
N ALA A 618 -13.46 1.16 -1.65
CA ALA A 618 -13.37 1.20 -3.10
C ALA A 618 -14.71 0.84 -3.75
N GLY A 619 -14.94 1.31 -4.97
CA GLY A 619 -16.08 0.91 -5.78
C GLY A 619 -17.17 1.97 -5.89
N LYS A 620 -18.29 1.55 -6.50
CA LYS A 620 -19.46 2.40 -6.74
C LYS A 620 -20.48 2.13 -5.66
N VAL A 621 -21.15 3.20 -5.24
CA VAL A 621 -22.29 3.07 -4.33
C VAL A 621 -23.31 2.09 -4.89
N THR A 622 -23.83 1.27 -3.99
CA THR A 622 -24.90 0.34 -4.28
C THR A 622 -26.21 0.91 -3.77
N ASN A 623 -27.32 0.49 -4.34
CA ASN A 623 -28.67 0.89 -3.94
C ASN A 623 -28.96 0.55 -2.45
N SER A 624 -28.14 -0.27 -1.80
CA SER A 624 -28.20 -0.52 -0.35
C SER A 624 -27.74 0.64 0.52
N GLN A 625 -26.99 1.60 -0.04
CA GLN A 625 -26.44 2.76 0.67
C GLN A 625 -27.13 4.07 0.28
N LEU A 626 -27.99 4.05 -0.74
CA LEU A 626 -28.72 5.21 -1.24
C LEU A 626 -30.10 5.29 -0.60
N PHE A 627 -30.47 6.52 -0.26
CA PHE A 627 -31.77 6.87 0.31
C PHE A 627 -32.41 7.98 -0.53
N PRO A 628 -33.68 7.87 -0.95
CA PRO A 628 -34.35 8.90 -1.73
C PRO A 628 -34.36 10.24 -1.00
N PHE A 629 -33.79 11.27 -1.63
CA PHE A 629 -33.63 12.59 -1.07
C PHE A 629 -34.07 13.65 -2.09
N VAL A 630 -35.34 14.05 -2.00
CA VAL A 630 -35.99 15.03 -2.89
C VAL A 630 -36.39 16.32 -2.19
N THR A 631 -36.28 16.38 -0.86
CA THR A 631 -36.79 17.51 -0.07
C THR A 631 -35.67 18.52 0.20
N ALA A 632 -35.95 19.80 -0.10
CA ALA A 632 -35.10 20.92 0.32
C ALA A 632 -35.30 21.27 1.81
N ASP A 633 -36.37 20.76 2.43
CA ASP A 633 -36.67 20.97 3.86
C ASP A 633 -36.19 19.78 4.68
N LEU A 634 -35.05 19.95 5.35
CA LEU A 634 -34.49 18.98 6.29
C LEU A 634 -35.34 18.83 7.56
N ASN A 635 -36.21 19.79 7.89
CA ASN A 635 -37.04 19.72 9.10
C ASN A 635 -38.34 18.93 8.88
N ALA A 636 -38.66 18.58 7.63
CA ALA A 636 -39.82 17.75 7.33
C ALA A 636 -39.58 16.31 7.80
N PRO A 637 -40.61 15.60 8.29
CA PRO A 637 -40.52 14.17 8.59
C PRO A 637 -40.03 13.40 7.35
N TYR A 638 -39.03 12.55 7.56
CA TYR A 638 -38.28 11.87 6.52
C TYR A 638 -38.29 10.36 6.79
N ALA A 639 -38.77 9.58 5.82
CA ALA A 639 -38.71 8.12 5.90
C ALA A 639 -37.37 7.63 5.39
N LEU A 640 -36.61 6.95 6.26
CA LEU A 640 -35.36 6.29 5.88
C LEU A 640 -35.68 5.02 5.08
N THR A 641 -35.70 5.13 3.76
CA THR A 641 -36.06 4.04 2.85
C THR A 641 -34.87 3.71 1.96
N PRO A 642 -34.17 2.58 2.17
CA PRO A 642 -33.04 2.25 1.32
C PRO A 642 -33.54 1.89 -0.08
N GLU A 643 -32.84 2.33 -1.13
CA GLU A 643 -33.31 2.16 -2.51
C GLU A 643 -33.44 0.69 -2.93
N ASN A 644 -32.57 -0.19 -2.45
CA ASN A 644 -32.71 -1.64 -2.68
C ASN A 644 -33.92 -2.27 -1.95
N GLY A 645 -34.59 -1.52 -1.08
CA GLY A 645 -35.88 -1.84 -0.49
C GLY A 645 -37.07 -1.54 -1.39
N ASN A 646 -36.87 -0.86 -2.53
CA ASN A 646 -37.89 -0.55 -3.55
C ASN A 646 -39.20 0.01 -2.97
N ASN A 647 -39.11 0.99 -2.05
CA ASN A 647 -40.25 1.60 -1.35
C ASN A 647 -41.10 0.65 -0.49
N ALA A 648 -40.67 -0.60 -0.30
CA ALA A 648 -41.36 -1.61 0.49
C ALA A 648 -40.70 -1.87 1.86
N VAL A 649 -39.59 -1.19 2.15
CA VAL A 649 -38.82 -1.33 3.39
C VAL A 649 -38.57 0.06 3.97
N CYS A 650 -38.93 0.23 5.24
CA CYS A 650 -38.61 1.42 6.03
C CYS A 650 -37.66 1.02 7.15
N LEU A 651 -36.67 1.87 7.43
CA LEU A 651 -35.87 1.73 8.64
C LEU A 651 -36.67 2.25 9.84
N VAL A 652 -36.57 1.58 10.97
CA VAL A 652 -37.38 1.89 12.17
C VAL A 652 -36.59 1.66 13.45
N ASN A 653 -37.07 2.23 14.55
CA ASN A 653 -36.57 1.85 15.86
C ASN A 653 -37.03 0.43 16.23
N SER A 654 -36.09 -0.50 16.25
CA SER A 654 -36.28 -1.88 16.66
C SER A 654 -35.51 -2.12 17.96
N ASN A 655 -36.17 -1.87 19.09
CA ASN A 655 -35.64 -2.11 20.44
C ASN A 655 -34.29 -1.42 20.72
N GLY A 656 -34.15 -0.14 20.37
CA GLY A 656 -32.92 0.64 20.63
C GLY A 656 -31.81 0.43 19.60
N ARG A 657 -32.10 -0.28 18.50
CA ARG A 657 -31.29 -0.31 17.27
C ARG A 657 -32.10 0.17 16.09
N LEU A 658 -31.42 0.71 15.09
CA LEU A 658 -32.04 0.94 13.79
C LEU A 658 -32.20 -0.40 13.10
N GLY A 659 -33.44 -0.84 12.93
CA GLY A 659 -33.82 -2.04 12.20
C GLY A 659 -34.61 -1.68 10.95
N ASN A 660 -35.38 -2.63 10.43
CA ASN A 660 -36.24 -2.44 9.27
C ASN A 660 -37.56 -3.18 9.45
N GLU A 661 -38.59 -2.70 8.77
CA GLU A 661 -39.88 -3.36 8.62
C GLU A 661 -40.45 -3.17 7.21
N ASN A 662 -41.50 -3.92 6.88
CA ASN A 662 -42.21 -3.73 5.63
C ASN A 662 -43.12 -2.51 5.74
N CYS A 663 -43.07 -1.59 4.77
CA CYS A 663 -43.88 -0.37 4.78
C CYS A 663 -44.34 0.03 3.37
N ASP A 664 -45.21 1.04 3.29
CA ASP A 664 -45.45 1.82 2.08
C ASP A 664 -44.72 3.17 2.24
N ALA A 665 -43.55 3.32 1.60
CA ALA A 665 -42.74 4.53 1.69
C ALA A 665 -43.45 5.80 1.20
N THR A 666 -44.56 5.67 0.46
CA THR A 666 -45.38 6.83 0.04
C THR A 666 -46.34 7.30 1.12
N LYS A 667 -46.58 6.47 2.15
CA LYS A 667 -47.47 6.73 3.28
C LYS A 667 -46.89 6.16 4.58
N PRO A 668 -45.69 6.60 4.98
CA PRO A 668 -45.04 6.08 6.17
C PRO A 668 -45.88 6.37 7.42
N SER A 669 -45.93 5.40 8.33
CA SER A 669 -46.52 5.58 9.65
C SER A 669 -45.65 6.48 10.52
N ALA A 670 -46.19 6.95 11.66
CA ALA A 670 -45.43 7.84 12.55
C ALA A 670 -44.13 7.21 13.07
N THR A 671 -44.07 5.90 13.25
CA THR A 671 -42.88 5.16 13.73
C THR A 671 -41.84 4.90 12.63
N GLU A 672 -42.20 5.12 11.36
CA GLU A 672 -41.32 5.00 10.18
C GLU A 672 -40.70 6.35 9.78
N LEU A 673 -41.04 7.43 10.50
CA LEU A 673 -40.61 8.79 10.23
C LEU A 673 -39.50 9.23 11.18
N PHE A 674 -38.52 9.93 10.61
CA PHE A 674 -37.42 10.56 11.33
C PHE A 674 -37.45 12.08 11.11
N THR A 675 -36.91 12.83 12.07
CA THR A 675 -36.69 14.28 11.91
C THR A 675 -35.20 14.56 11.86
N ILE A 676 -34.76 15.36 10.90
CA ILE A 676 -33.36 15.78 10.80
C ILE A 676 -33.21 17.14 11.48
N VAL A 677 -32.28 17.25 12.42
CA VAL A 677 -32.10 18.44 13.27
C VAL A 677 -30.63 18.87 13.23
N ALA A 678 -30.39 20.14 12.94
CA ALA A 678 -29.05 20.73 12.92
C ALA A 678 -28.48 20.98 14.32
#